data_AF-A0A2P2KA17-F1
#
_entry.id   AF-A0A2P2KA17-F1
#
_cell.length_a   1.000
_cell.length_b   1.000
_cell.length_c   1.000
_cell.angle_alpha   90.00
_cell.angle_beta   90.00
_cell.angle_gamma   90.00
#
_symmetry.space_group_name_H-M   'P 1'
#
loop_
_entity.id
_entity.type
_entity.pdbx_description
1 polymer ?
#
loop_
_entity_poly.entity_id
_entity_poly.type
_entity_poly.pdbx_seq_one_letter_code
_entity_poly.pdbx_strand_id
1 'polypeptide(L)'
;MTDYMNMDDRSVGMFWVVSYTMAQPACETIMNWLSSAGVTELLPGTNMQSNERFTGMREVSPLPMSLLSGLCMNLCQKLFYQMEESLFSGQVVPNIAMVETYCRLLLIAPYSLFRSHFSHLAQKYPSLLSKPAVTLLVLEIANYRLLPLYRYQGKSKTLMYDVTKIVSMLKGKRGDHRVFRLAENLCMNLILSQRDVFHVKREGKGPSEFTETLNRITIITFAIIVKTRGIADADHLPYVQSMLEQIMATSQHTWSERTLRHFPPLLRDALNGRMDKRGLAIQTWQQVETTVINQCTRLLSPSPDPNYVMTYSNHSFPQHRKYLCAGAWILIQQHLENINGGNLARVLREFSPEEVTENIYTMVDVLLHHIQMELQHGHSLQDLLLKACTNLAFFLWTHELLPMDILLLALTDRDDDPHALRIVISLLERQELQTRVKYYCMNRGPPEHWLYSGLFKRFDLQTALGNHLSWKDRNPLFFDGIAARLLPVIPLIVYRLIENDAMDPAERVLAMYSPLLVYHPLRFTLVRDMLAYFYGHLPAKLTMRILNVLDLSKITFSESFPQHLSSSSPVMCPPPEYFATLLLGIVNNVIPPLNNNPKYGCIGDSSNNLGRTVHTKAPASSQSGSTNSSESQRAFYQIQDPGTYTQLVLETAVIELLSLPVSASQIVSSLLQTVVNIQPTLIQSGNCLHGAPNGVAQGSTLPTSPSGGSTDSLGASRSPPVSGINTSNFVSWSGYTCQQLSCLLIQACGLLLAQLPPDFHLQLYMEASRIIKDSWWLTDGKRSLGELDSAVGYALMDPTWAAQDNTSTAIGNVVALLHSLFSNLPQEWLEGTHVIFKHLRPITSVAMLRITFRIMGPLLPRLANAHTLFNKTLALLLNTMVDVFGKNNSPSIPVEASEIADLIDFLHHVIHYEGQGGPVQANTKPRPEVLALCGRAAESLRSDVQHLLSHLKPDINSSIYAATHPKVVQNSS
;
A
#
# COMPACT_ATOMS: atom_id res chain seq x y z
N MET A 1 -43.66 19.04 2.38
CA MET A 1 -42.41 18.32 2.74
C MET A 1 -41.26 19.15 2.18
N THR A 2 -40.22 19.42 2.97
CA THR A 2 -39.07 20.21 2.48
C THR A 2 -38.32 19.39 1.43
N ASP A 3 -38.14 19.95 0.24
CA ASP A 3 -37.32 19.33 -0.80
C ASP A 3 -35.86 19.69 -0.58
N TYR A 4 -35.13 18.78 0.08
CA TYR A 4 -33.71 18.96 0.40
C TYR A 4 -32.79 18.96 -0.83
N MET A 5 -33.30 18.62 -2.03
CA MET A 5 -32.52 18.63 -3.27
C MET A 5 -32.38 20.02 -3.87
N ASN A 6 -33.41 20.84 -3.70
CA ASN A 6 -33.57 22.11 -4.40
C ASN A 6 -33.55 23.31 -3.43
N MET A 7 -32.90 23.14 -2.27
CA MET A 7 -32.70 24.24 -1.34
C MET A 7 -31.69 25.24 -1.93
N ASP A 8 -32.06 26.52 -1.96
CA ASP A 8 -31.13 27.60 -2.29
C ASP A 8 -30.12 27.82 -1.15
N ASP A 9 -29.01 28.50 -1.44
CA ASP A 9 -27.92 28.74 -0.48
C ASP A 9 -28.43 29.41 0.81
N ARG A 10 -29.43 30.29 0.69
CA ARG A 10 -30.06 30.95 1.83
C ARG A 10 -30.80 29.95 2.71
N SER A 11 -31.60 29.05 2.13
CA SER A 11 -32.32 28.02 2.89
C SER A 11 -31.36 27.03 3.53
N VAL A 12 -30.27 26.65 2.83
CA VAL A 12 -29.21 25.79 3.40
C VAL A 12 -28.58 26.47 4.61
N GLY A 13 -28.19 27.73 4.50
CA GLY A 13 -27.63 28.50 5.62
C GLY A 13 -28.58 28.65 6.79
N MET A 14 -29.88 28.88 6.54
CA MET A 14 -30.90 28.92 7.59
C MET A 14 -31.06 27.56 8.27
N PHE A 15 -31.05 26.46 7.51
CA PHE A 15 -31.13 25.12 8.08
C PHE A 15 -29.92 24.78 8.96
N TRP A 16 -28.72 25.25 8.59
CA TRP A 16 -27.56 25.15 9.47
C TRP A 16 -27.80 25.87 10.79
N VAL A 17 -28.29 27.11 10.80
CA VAL A 17 -28.64 27.81 12.05
C VAL A 17 -29.65 27.02 12.90
N VAL A 18 -30.67 26.44 12.26
CA VAL A 18 -31.64 25.56 12.94
C VAL A 18 -30.95 24.32 13.51
N SER A 19 -29.98 23.73 12.82
CA SER A 19 -29.21 22.60 13.37
C SER A 19 -28.49 22.95 14.68
N TYR A 20 -27.94 24.17 14.80
CA TYR A 20 -27.23 24.62 16.02
C TYR A 20 -28.17 24.98 17.17
N THR A 21 -29.38 25.47 16.87
CA THR A 21 -30.32 26.02 17.86
C THR A 21 -31.44 25.05 18.25
N MET A 22 -31.89 24.22 17.30
CA MET A 22 -33.04 23.32 17.42
C MET A 22 -32.74 21.95 16.78
N ALA A 23 -31.69 21.28 17.26
CA ALA A 23 -31.24 20.00 16.69
C ALA A 23 -32.31 18.90 16.67
N GLN A 24 -33.20 18.82 17.68
CA GLN A 24 -34.20 17.75 17.72
C GLN A 24 -35.28 17.88 16.61
N PRO A 25 -35.97 19.02 16.47
CA PRO A 25 -36.89 19.24 15.35
C PRO A 25 -36.25 19.09 13.96
N ALA A 26 -35.01 19.55 13.80
CA ALA A 26 -34.26 19.38 12.55
C ALA A 26 -34.03 17.90 12.22
N CYS A 27 -33.66 17.10 13.22
CA CYS A 27 -33.46 15.67 13.11
C CYS A 27 -34.73 14.95 12.65
N GLU A 28 -35.86 15.25 13.28
CA GLU A 28 -37.17 14.66 12.95
C GLU A 28 -37.61 15.01 11.53
N THR A 29 -37.38 16.25 11.09
CA THR A 29 -37.72 16.69 9.73
C THR A 29 -36.92 15.94 8.67
N ILE A 30 -35.62 15.71 8.93
CA ILE A 30 -34.76 14.90 8.05
C ILE A 30 -35.19 13.44 8.06
N MET A 31 -35.43 12.85 9.24
CA MET A 31 -35.84 11.45 9.34
C MET A 31 -37.19 11.20 8.68
N ASN A 32 -38.13 12.15 8.75
CA ASN A 32 -39.39 12.08 8.03
C ASN A 32 -39.19 12.06 6.50
N TRP A 33 -38.23 12.83 5.97
CA TRP A 33 -37.84 12.76 4.56
C TRP A 33 -37.26 11.40 4.20
N LEU A 34 -36.24 10.95 4.95
CA LEU A 34 -35.56 9.68 4.67
C LEU A 34 -36.49 8.48 4.83
N SER A 35 -37.49 8.56 5.71
CA SER A 35 -38.49 7.52 5.92
C SER A 35 -39.69 7.64 4.95
N SER A 36 -39.61 8.53 3.94
CA SER A 36 -40.69 8.78 2.98
C SER A 36 -42.04 9.11 3.61
N ALA A 37 -42.04 9.85 4.73
CA ALA A 37 -43.22 10.11 5.56
C ALA A 37 -43.96 8.83 6.02
N GLY A 38 -43.25 7.70 6.16
CA GLY A 38 -43.85 6.41 6.49
C GLY A 38 -44.51 5.70 5.31
N VAL A 39 -44.43 6.25 4.10
CA VAL A 39 -44.94 5.58 2.89
C VAL A 39 -44.08 4.36 2.58
N THR A 40 -44.74 3.21 2.51
CA THR A 40 -44.12 1.94 2.17
C THR A 40 -44.66 1.39 0.86
N GLU A 41 -43.82 0.69 0.13
CA GLU A 41 -44.12 0.06 -1.14
C GLU A 41 -43.79 -1.43 -1.06
N LEU A 42 -44.57 -2.26 -1.78
CA LEU A 42 -44.25 -3.67 -1.96
C LEU A 42 -43.11 -3.78 -2.96
N LEU A 43 -42.01 -4.41 -2.55
CA LEU A 43 -40.86 -4.56 -3.42
C LEU A 43 -41.16 -5.62 -4.48
N PRO A 44 -40.97 -5.31 -5.78
CA PRO A 44 -41.19 -6.28 -6.84
C PRO A 44 -40.14 -7.37 -6.71
N GLY A 45 -40.61 -8.62 -6.54
CA GLY A 45 -39.79 -9.81 -6.61
C GLY A 45 -40.34 -10.71 -7.70
N THR A 46 -39.55 -10.93 -8.75
CA THR A 46 -39.88 -11.92 -9.78
C THR A 46 -39.95 -13.31 -9.11
N ASN A 47 -41.05 -14.03 -9.31
CA ASN A 47 -41.34 -15.35 -8.73
C ASN A 47 -41.59 -15.43 -7.20
N MET A 48 -41.89 -14.32 -6.51
CA MET A 48 -42.28 -14.40 -5.10
C MET A 48 -43.76 -14.78 -4.92
N GLN A 49 -44.02 -15.79 -4.09
CA GLN A 49 -45.38 -16.07 -3.61
C GLN A 49 -45.90 -14.85 -2.80
N SER A 50 -47.22 -14.65 -2.74
CA SER A 50 -47.83 -13.47 -2.11
C SER A 50 -47.42 -13.27 -0.64
N ASN A 51 -47.04 -14.33 0.07
CA ASN A 51 -46.62 -14.31 1.48
C ASN A 51 -45.15 -13.97 1.72
N GLU A 52 -44.32 -13.83 0.67
CA GLU A 52 -42.87 -13.56 0.79
C GLU A 52 -42.48 -12.14 0.35
N ARG A 53 -43.46 -11.27 0.06
CA ARG A 53 -43.18 -9.90 -0.42
C ARG A 53 -42.67 -9.03 0.72
N PHE A 54 -41.53 -8.37 0.49
CA PHE A 54 -40.97 -7.42 1.43
C PHE A 54 -41.66 -6.06 1.30
N THR A 55 -42.00 -5.48 2.45
CA THR A 55 -42.42 -4.08 2.55
C THR A 55 -41.18 -3.22 2.71
N GLY A 56 -40.94 -2.31 1.77
CA GLY A 56 -39.81 -1.39 1.79
C GLY A 56 -40.26 0.06 1.89
N MET A 57 -39.40 0.93 2.40
CA MET A 57 -39.59 2.38 2.28
C MET A 57 -39.51 2.77 0.80
N ARG A 58 -40.34 3.74 0.40
CA ARG A 58 -40.27 4.34 -0.94
C ARG A 58 -38.89 4.94 -1.19
N GLU A 59 -38.40 4.85 -2.42
CA GLU A 59 -37.13 5.48 -2.77
C GLU A 59 -37.27 7.01 -2.81
N VAL A 60 -36.34 7.69 -2.16
CA VAL A 60 -36.18 9.15 -2.15
C VAL A 60 -34.74 9.49 -2.53
N SER A 61 -34.40 10.78 -2.54
CA SER A 61 -33.03 11.22 -2.79
C SER A 61 -32.25 11.40 -1.47
N PRO A 62 -30.96 11.01 -1.41
CA PRO A 62 -30.13 11.13 -0.21
C PRO A 62 -29.69 12.57 0.05
N LEU A 63 -29.50 12.95 1.31
CA LEU A 63 -29.12 14.33 1.64
C LEU A 63 -27.78 14.73 0.99
N PRO A 64 -27.71 15.91 0.35
CA PRO A 64 -26.52 16.34 -0.37
C PRO A 64 -25.35 16.63 0.59
N MET A 65 -24.12 16.35 0.16
CA MET A 65 -22.92 16.61 0.96
C MET A 65 -22.78 18.09 1.37
N SER A 66 -23.18 19.02 0.50
CA SER A 66 -23.19 20.46 0.79
C SER A 66 -24.07 20.82 1.99
N LEU A 67 -25.25 20.21 2.12
CA LEU A 67 -26.12 20.41 3.28
C LEU A 67 -25.49 19.78 4.53
N LEU A 68 -25.06 18.52 4.42
CA LEU A 68 -24.55 17.74 5.54
C LEU A 68 -23.27 18.35 6.16
N SER A 69 -22.40 18.94 5.34
CA SER A 69 -21.11 19.49 5.80
C SER A 69 -21.23 20.68 6.76
N GLY A 70 -22.36 21.39 6.74
CA GLY A 70 -22.61 22.52 7.65
C GLY A 70 -23.53 22.20 8.84
N LEU A 71 -23.97 20.94 8.99
CA LEU A 71 -24.76 20.54 10.16
C LEU A 71 -23.89 20.50 11.41
N CYS A 72 -24.44 20.95 12.54
CA CYS A 72 -23.74 20.86 13.81
C CYS A 72 -23.50 19.39 14.22
N MET A 73 -22.39 19.12 14.91
CA MET A 73 -22.02 17.75 15.31
C MET A 73 -23.07 17.06 16.19
N ASN A 74 -23.78 17.81 17.04
CA ASN A 74 -24.87 17.28 17.87
C ASN A 74 -26.02 16.73 17.01
N LEU A 75 -26.44 17.47 15.97
CA LEU A 75 -27.45 17.00 15.03
C LEU A 75 -26.96 15.77 14.25
N CYS A 76 -25.73 15.81 13.72
CA CYS A 76 -25.14 14.68 13.01
C CYS A 76 -25.14 13.40 13.86
N GLN A 77 -24.80 13.51 15.14
CA GLN A 77 -24.80 12.39 16.06
C GLN A 77 -26.21 11.84 16.33
N LYS A 78 -27.22 12.73 16.47
CA LYS A 78 -28.62 12.31 16.62
C LYS A 78 -29.15 11.60 15.37
N LEU A 79 -28.89 12.17 14.19
CA LEU A 79 -29.24 11.56 12.90
C LEU A 79 -28.60 10.19 12.76
N PHE A 80 -27.29 10.10 13.04
CA PHE A 80 -26.57 8.84 12.99
C PHE A 80 -27.23 7.75 13.83
N TYR A 81 -27.59 8.04 15.09
CA TYR A 81 -28.24 7.05 15.96
C TYR A 81 -29.66 6.67 15.50
N GLN A 82 -30.48 7.65 15.08
CA GLN A 82 -31.84 7.37 14.60
C GLN A 82 -31.83 6.57 13.30
N MET A 83 -30.91 6.87 12.39
CA MET A 83 -30.73 6.12 11.15
C MET A 83 -30.20 4.71 11.44
N GLU A 84 -29.22 4.55 12.33
CA GLU A 84 -28.70 3.23 12.73
C GLU A 84 -29.82 2.33 13.27
N GLU A 85 -30.70 2.87 14.12
CA GLU A 85 -31.87 2.14 14.63
C GLU A 85 -32.83 1.75 13.50
N SER A 86 -33.15 2.68 12.59
CA SER A 86 -34.04 2.42 11.46
C SER A 86 -33.47 1.40 10.47
N LEU A 87 -32.17 1.48 10.16
CA LEU A 87 -31.48 0.64 9.18
C LEU A 87 -31.35 -0.81 9.66
N PHE A 88 -30.98 -1.01 10.92
CA PHE A 88 -30.60 -2.33 11.41
C PHE A 88 -31.66 -2.98 12.30
N SER A 89 -32.39 -2.19 13.11
CA SER A 89 -33.42 -2.70 14.03
C SER A 89 -34.85 -2.53 13.49
N GLY A 90 -35.03 -1.79 12.39
CA GLY A 90 -36.32 -1.57 11.75
C GLY A 90 -36.97 -2.83 11.18
N GLN A 91 -38.30 -2.81 11.08
CA GLN A 91 -39.10 -3.89 10.49
C GLN A 91 -39.28 -3.75 8.97
N VAL A 92 -39.13 -2.54 8.43
CA VAL A 92 -39.31 -2.21 7.01
C VAL A 92 -37.94 -2.10 6.35
N VAL A 93 -37.81 -2.60 5.12
CA VAL A 93 -36.56 -2.48 4.36
C VAL A 93 -36.24 -0.99 4.10
N PRO A 94 -35.06 -0.48 4.48
CA PRO A 94 -34.71 0.93 4.29
C PRO A 94 -34.47 1.26 2.82
N ASN A 95 -34.79 2.49 2.39
CA ASN A 95 -34.44 2.98 1.04
C ASN A 95 -32.93 3.22 0.88
N ILE A 96 -32.45 3.24 -0.37
CA ILE A 96 -31.01 3.43 -0.63
C ILE A 96 -30.57 4.81 -0.14
N ALA A 97 -31.44 5.82 -0.24
CA ALA A 97 -31.12 7.17 0.20
C ALA A 97 -30.78 7.27 1.69
N MET A 98 -31.46 6.52 2.57
CA MET A 98 -31.13 6.46 3.98
C MET A 98 -29.75 5.81 4.20
N VAL A 99 -29.46 4.70 3.53
CA VAL A 99 -28.16 4.03 3.61
C VAL A 99 -27.02 4.94 3.11
N GLU A 100 -27.26 5.64 2.00
CA GLU A 100 -26.30 6.55 1.39
C GLU A 100 -26.07 7.80 2.27
N THR A 101 -27.13 8.37 2.85
CA THR A 101 -27.03 9.48 3.80
C THR A 101 -26.28 9.05 5.07
N TYR A 102 -26.48 7.81 5.56
CA TYR A 102 -25.76 7.25 6.69
C TYR A 102 -24.25 7.17 6.40
N CYS A 103 -23.89 6.67 5.21
CA CYS A 103 -22.51 6.64 4.76
C CYS A 103 -21.91 8.05 4.67
N ARG A 104 -22.62 9.02 4.11
CA ARG A 104 -22.15 10.42 3.98
C ARG A 104 -21.84 11.08 5.32
N LEU A 105 -22.67 10.85 6.34
CA LEU A 105 -22.41 11.35 7.69
C LEU A 105 -21.06 10.83 8.23
N LEU A 106 -20.79 9.53 8.02
CA LEU A 106 -19.51 8.91 8.40
C LEU A 106 -18.32 9.48 7.62
N LEU A 107 -18.50 9.85 6.36
CA LEU A 107 -17.45 10.44 5.52
C LEU A 107 -17.13 11.90 5.90
N ILE A 108 -18.12 12.67 6.39
CA ILE A 108 -17.94 14.07 6.80
C ILE A 108 -17.27 14.18 8.16
N ALA A 109 -17.67 13.35 9.12
CA ALA A 109 -17.15 13.38 10.48
C ALA A 109 -16.56 12.02 10.90
N PRO A 110 -15.50 11.55 10.21
CA PRO A 110 -14.98 10.20 10.37
C PRO A 110 -14.46 9.94 11.79
N TYR A 111 -13.82 10.91 12.45
CA TYR A 111 -13.32 10.72 13.82
C TYR A 111 -14.44 10.71 14.87
N SER A 112 -15.45 11.56 14.70
CA SER A 112 -16.49 11.74 15.71
C SER A 112 -17.53 10.62 15.68
N LEU A 113 -17.97 10.22 14.48
CA LEU A 113 -19.10 9.32 14.29
C LEU A 113 -18.70 7.85 14.06
N PHE A 114 -17.54 7.58 13.45
CA PHE A 114 -17.21 6.22 13.03
C PHE A 114 -16.99 5.28 14.20
N ARG A 115 -17.61 4.09 14.11
CA ARG A 115 -17.42 2.95 15.02
C ARG A 115 -17.24 1.67 14.18
N SER A 116 -16.59 0.66 14.75
CA SER A 116 -16.50 -0.66 14.11
C SER A 116 -17.89 -1.26 14.04
N HIS A 117 -18.46 -1.42 12.84
CA HIS A 117 -19.89 -1.69 12.69
C HIS A 117 -20.26 -3.05 13.27
N PHE A 118 -19.51 -4.11 12.95
CA PHE A 118 -19.77 -5.45 13.48
C PHE A 118 -19.64 -5.51 15.00
N SER A 119 -18.54 -5.00 15.56
CA SER A 119 -18.31 -5.02 17.00
C SER A 119 -19.36 -4.20 17.76
N HIS A 120 -19.72 -3.01 17.25
CA HIS A 120 -20.74 -2.14 17.84
C HIS A 120 -22.15 -2.74 17.76
N LEU A 121 -22.56 -3.24 16.59
CA LEU A 121 -23.87 -3.87 16.42
C LEU A 121 -24.01 -5.15 17.24
N ALA A 122 -22.95 -5.97 17.34
CA ALA A 122 -22.96 -7.15 18.19
C ALA A 122 -23.12 -6.79 19.67
N GLN A 123 -22.48 -5.71 20.13
CA GLN A 123 -22.59 -5.25 21.52
C GLN A 123 -23.97 -4.66 21.82
N LYS A 124 -24.48 -3.82 20.92
CA LYS A 124 -25.74 -3.09 21.09
C LYS A 124 -26.97 -3.98 20.85
N TYR A 125 -26.87 -4.92 19.92
CA TYR A 125 -27.96 -5.82 19.50
C TYR A 125 -27.44 -7.26 19.25
N PRO A 126 -27.27 -8.08 20.30
CA PRO A 126 -26.58 -9.38 20.22
C PRO A 126 -27.13 -10.38 19.18
N SER A 127 -28.43 -10.32 18.86
CA SER A 127 -29.11 -11.21 17.91
C SER A 127 -29.29 -10.62 16.51
N LEU A 128 -28.78 -9.42 16.24
CA LEU A 128 -29.09 -8.72 15.00
C LEU A 128 -28.29 -9.25 13.81
N LEU A 129 -27.02 -9.56 14.04
CA LEU A 129 -26.10 -10.11 13.02
C LEU A 129 -26.41 -11.58 12.66
N SER A 130 -27.32 -12.24 13.37
CA SER A 130 -27.86 -13.53 12.92
C SER A 130 -28.95 -13.39 11.87
N LYS A 131 -29.50 -12.17 11.65
CA LYS A 131 -30.48 -11.91 10.59
C LYS A 131 -29.75 -11.68 9.26
N PRO A 132 -29.99 -12.48 8.20
CA PRO A 132 -29.29 -12.35 6.92
C PRO A 132 -29.40 -10.96 6.30
N ALA A 133 -30.58 -10.31 6.39
CA ALA A 133 -30.81 -8.96 5.87
C ALA A 133 -29.83 -7.91 6.43
N VAL A 134 -29.58 -7.96 7.74
CA VAL A 134 -28.69 -7.01 8.43
C VAL A 134 -27.25 -7.31 8.07
N THR A 135 -26.85 -8.58 8.12
CA THR A 135 -25.48 -8.99 7.76
C THR A 135 -25.14 -8.63 6.33
N LEU A 136 -26.06 -8.86 5.38
CA LEU A 136 -25.91 -8.44 3.98
C LEU A 136 -25.74 -6.92 3.88
N LEU A 137 -26.62 -6.13 4.51
CA LEU A 137 -26.53 -4.67 4.47
C LEU A 137 -25.19 -4.16 5.01
N VAL A 138 -24.73 -4.69 6.16
CA VAL A 138 -23.44 -4.30 6.76
C VAL A 138 -22.28 -4.67 5.83
N LEU A 139 -22.30 -5.87 5.25
CA LEU A 139 -21.26 -6.31 4.30
C LEU A 139 -21.26 -5.44 3.02
N GLU A 140 -22.43 -5.10 2.48
CA GLU A 140 -22.57 -4.25 1.29
C GLU A 140 -22.06 -2.82 1.56
N ILE A 141 -22.42 -2.22 2.71
CA ILE A 141 -21.91 -0.91 3.15
C ILE A 141 -20.38 -0.95 3.32
N ALA A 142 -19.87 -1.96 4.03
CA ALA A 142 -18.43 -2.09 4.27
C ALA A 142 -17.64 -2.25 2.97
N ASN A 143 -18.12 -3.08 2.05
CA ASN A 143 -17.40 -3.39 0.81
C ASN A 143 -17.44 -2.25 -0.21
N TYR A 144 -18.61 -1.61 -0.39
CA TYR A 144 -18.83 -0.71 -1.52
C TYR A 144 -18.92 0.77 -1.15
N ARG A 145 -18.86 1.12 0.14
CA ARG A 145 -18.95 2.52 0.62
C ARG A 145 -17.87 2.89 1.63
N LEU A 146 -17.55 2.00 2.56
CA LEU A 146 -16.73 2.36 3.73
C LEU A 146 -15.33 1.75 3.76
N LEU A 147 -14.93 0.93 2.77
CA LEU A 147 -13.59 0.33 2.77
C LEU A 147 -12.46 1.39 2.90
N PRO A 148 -12.47 2.52 2.16
CA PRO A 148 -11.47 3.56 2.34
C PRO A 148 -11.49 4.18 3.75
N LEU A 149 -12.69 4.32 4.35
CA LEU A 149 -12.83 4.85 5.71
C LEU A 149 -12.26 3.91 6.76
N TYR A 150 -12.49 2.59 6.63
CA TYR A 150 -11.87 1.60 7.53
C TYR A 150 -10.35 1.64 7.47
N ARG A 151 -9.79 1.86 6.27
CA ARG A 151 -8.34 2.04 6.07
C ARG A 151 -7.85 3.32 6.73
N TYR A 152 -8.52 4.45 6.49
CA TYR A 152 -8.19 5.74 7.09
C TYR A 152 -8.21 5.72 8.62
N GLN A 153 -9.17 5.00 9.21
CA GLN A 153 -9.31 4.85 10.66
C GLN A 153 -8.40 3.78 11.27
N GLY A 154 -7.57 3.10 10.46
CA GLY A 154 -6.70 2.02 10.92
C GLY A 154 -7.44 0.78 11.44
N LYS A 155 -8.69 0.55 11.01
CA LYS A 155 -9.56 -0.55 11.51
C LYS A 155 -9.74 -1.69 10.51
N SER A 156 -9.02 -1.70 9.38
CA SER A 156 -9.12 -2.78 8.38
C SER A 156 -8.77 -4.16 8.94
N LYS A 157 -7.75 -4.27 9.80
CA LYS A 157 -7.37 -5.55 10.43
C LYS A 157 -8.50 -6.10 11.32
N THR A 158 -9.15 -5.26 12.11
CA THR A 158 -10.30 -5.63 12.95
C THR A 158 -11.48 -6.09 12.09
N LEU A 159 -11.83 -5.32 11.05
CA LEU A 159 -12.90 -5.70 10.13
C LEU A 159 -12.62 -7.03 9.43
N MET A 160 -11.38 -7.25 9.00
CA MET A 160 -10.97 -8.51 8.38
C MET A 160 -11.17 -9.70 9.32
N TYR A 161 -10.82 -9.57 10.60
CA TYR A 161 -11.07 -10.62 11.60
C TYR A 161 -12.57 -10.92 11.76
N ASP A 162 -13.40 -9.88 11.89
CA ASP A 162 -14.85 -10.01 12.03
C ASP A 162 -15.47 -10.72 10.80
N VAL A 163 -15.05 -10.35 9.59
CA VAL A 163 -15.57 -10.94 8.34
C VAL A 163 -15.05 -12.37 8.14
N THR A 164 -13.80 -12.66 8.52
CA THR A 164 -13.24 -14.01 8.44
C THR A 164 -13.99 -14.99 9.32
N LYS A 165 -14.44 -14.55 10.50
CA LYS A 165 -15.31 -15.36 11.36
C LYS A 165 -16.64 -15.70 10.66
N ILE A 166 -17.22 -14.75 9.91
CA ILE A 166 -18.43 -14.98 9.11
C ILE A 166 -18.16 -16.03 8.02
N VAL A 167 -17.05 -15.87 7.28
CA VAL A 167 -16.64 -16.83 6.24
C VAL A 167 -16.48 -18.23 6.82
N SER A 168 -15.77 -18.36 7.94
CA SER A 168 -15.55 -19.63 8.65
C SER A 168 -16.85 -20.30 9.09
N MET A 169 -17.81 -19.53 9.62
CA MET A 169 -19.14 -20.06 10.00
C MET A 169 -19.98 -20.52 8.81
N LEU A 170 -19.79 -19.92 7.63
CA LEU A 170 -20.66 -20.15 6.46
C LEU A 170 -20.07 -21.11 5.42
N LYS A 171 -18.75 -21.33 5.38
CA LYS A 171 -18.10 -22.11 4.32
C LYS A 171 -18.68 -23.51 4.10
N GLY A 172 -19.04 -24.20 5.19
CA GLY A 172 -19.65 -25.53 5.17
C GLY A 172 -21.19 -25.54 5.21
N LYS A 173 -21.84 -24.36 5.25
CA LYS A 173 -23.30 -24.25 5.44
C LYS A 173 -24.03 -24.24 4.10
N ARG A 174 -24.90 -25.24 3.89
CA ARG A 174 -25.69 -25.41 2.66
C ARG A 174 -26.63 -24.23 2.40
N GLY A 175 -26.62 -23.72 1.16
CA GLY A 175 -27.59 -22.74 0.66
C GLY A 175 -27.31 -21.27 1.01
N ASP A 176 -26.32 -20.95 1.85
CA ASP A 176 -26.00 -19.57 2.27
C ASP A 176 -24.94 -18.91 1.37
N HIS A 177 -25.00 -19.21 0.06
CA HIS A 177 -24.02 -18.80 -0.95
C HIS A 177 -23.87 -17.28 -1.07
N ARG A 178 -24.96 -16.51 -1.02
CA ARG A 178 -24.91 -15.05 -1.21
C ARG A 178 -24.08 -14.35 -0.12
N VAL A 179 -24.41 -14.62 1.15
CA VAL A 179 -23.75 -14.00 2.31
C VAL A 179 -22.28 -14.42 2.33
N PHE A 180 -22.01 -15.71 2.13
CA PHE A 180 -20.64 -16.23 2.06
C PHE A 180 -19.81 -15.53 0.99
N ARG A 181 -20.31 -15.47 -0.26
CA ARG A 181 -19.54 -14.87 -1.37
C ARG A 181 -19.34 -13.38 -1.23
N LEU A 182 -20.32 -12.67 -0.67
CA LEU A 182 -20.15 -11.24 -0.38
C LEU A 182 -19.11 -11.02 0.74
N ALA A 183 -19.13 -11.83 1.80
CA ALA A 183 -18.13 -11.77 2.86
C ALA A 183 -16.73 -12.14 2.34
N GLU A 184 -16.62 -13.18 1.52
CA GLU A 184 -15.37 -13.57 0.86
C GLU A 184 -14.85 -12.43 -0.02
N ASN A 185 -15.71 -11.81 -0.85
CA ASN A 185 -15.34 -10.67 -1.70
C ASN A 185 -14.86 -9.44 -0.90
N LEU A 186 -15.53 -9.10 0.21
CA LEU A 186 -15.06 -8.07 1.13
C LEU A 186 -13.68 -8.42 1.72
N CYS A 187 -13.48 -9.68 2.12
CA CYS A 187 -12.17 -10.14 2.58
C CYS A 187 -11.10 -10.00 1.48
N MET A 188 -11.40 -10.31 0.21
CA MET A 188 -10.45 -10.09 -0.90
C MET A 188 -10.01 -8.62 -0.95
N ASN A 189 -10.97 -7.68 -0.94
CA ASN A 189 -10.68 -6.25 -0.95
C ASN A 189 -9.91 -5.81 0.31
N LEU A 190 -10.21 -6.35 1.49
CA LEU A 190 -9.49 -6.04 2.73
C LEU A 190 -8.05 -6.54 2.71
N ILE A 191 -7.81 -7.74 2.21
CA ILE A 191 -6.47 -8.31 2.06
C ILE A 191 -5.69 -7.48 1.04
N LEU A 192 -6.26 -7.20 -0.14
CA LEU A 192 -5.62 -6.36 -1.16
C LEU A 192 -5.38 -4.91 -0.70
N SER A 193 -6.10 -4.42 0.30
CA SER A 193 -5.92 -3.06 0.85
C SER A 193 -4.76 -2.91 1.85
N GLN A 194 -4.17 -4.01 2.33
CA GLN A 194 -3.14 -3.99 3.35
C GLN A 194 -1.87 -3.29 2.84
N ARG A 195 -1.24 -2.48 3.71
CA ARG A 195 0.05 -1.82 3.44
C ARG A 195 1.22 -2.46 4.18
N ASP A 196 0.93 -3.40 5.06
CA ASP A 196 1.91 -4.05 5.94
C ASP A 196 1.49 -5.51 6.19
N VAL A 197 2.46 -6.33 6.58
CA VAL A 197 2.30 -7.75 6.87
C VAL A 197 1.40 -7.94 8.10
N PHE A 198 0.68 -9.06 8.15
CA PHE A 198 -0.13 -9.41 9.31
C PHE A 198 0.77 -9.67 10.52
N HIS A 199 0.37 -9.19 11.70
CA HIS A 199 1.05 -9.56 12.94
C HIS A 199 0.75 -11.03 13.24
N VAL A 200 1.76 -11.89 13.12
CA VAL A 200 1.71 -13.21 13.72
C VAL A 200 2.05 -13.05 15.19
N LYS A 201 1.04 -13.06 16.06
CA LYS A 201 1.31 -13.17 17.50
C LYS A 201 2.11 -14.47 17.74
N ARG A 202 3.09 -14.41 18.64
CA ARG A 202 3.84 -15.57 19.19
C ARG A 202 2.96 -16.78 19.54
N GLU A 203 1.67 -16.57 19.80
CA GLU A 203 0.69 -17.60 20.17
C GLU A 203 0.09 -18.41 19.00
N GLY A 204 0.52 -18.23 17.76
CA GLY A 204 0.06 -19.07 16.64
C GLY A 204 -1.40 -18.85 16.19
N LYS A 205 -2.02 -17.74 16.62
CA LYS A 205 -3.36 -17.30 16.17
C LYS A 205 -3.25 -16.42 14.91
N GLY A 206 -2.63 -16.94 13.85
CA GLY A 206 -2.82 -16.40 12.50
C GLY A 206 -4.25 -16.69 11.99
N PRO A 207 -4.68 -16.15 10.84
CA PRO A 207 -5.98 -16.47 10.24
C PRO A 207 -5.97 -17.91 9.69
N SER A 208 -5.98 -18.89 10.58
CA SER A 208 -6.01 -20.33 10.27
C SER A 208 -7.33 -20.81 9.66
N GLU A 209 -8.32 -19.92 9.51
CA GLU A 209 -9.66 -20.25 9.03
C GLU A 209 -9.99 -19.72 7.62
N PHE A 210 -9.02 -19.14 6.91
CA PHE A 210 -9.21 -18.70 5.53
C PHE A 210 -9.58 -19.85 4.58
N THR A 211 -10.38 -19.51 3.56
CA THR A 211 -10.63 -20.39 2.41
C THR A 211 -9.38 -20.44 1.54
N GLU A 212 -9.25 -21.46 0.69
CA GLU A 212 -8.12 -21.53 -0.25
C GLU A 212 -7.98 -20.27 -1.12
N THR A 213 -9.11 -19.72 -1.59
CA THR A 213 -9.15 -18.45 -2.34
C THR A 213 -8.51 -17.30 -1.56
N LEU A 214 -8.90 -17.11 -0.29
CA LEU A 214 -8.36 -16.05 0.56
C LEU A 214 -6.89 -16.29 0.91
N ASN A 215 -6.47 -17.55 1.10
CA ASN A 215 -5.07 -17.92 1.29
C ASN A 215 -4.22 -17.54 0.08
N ARG A 216 -4.66 -17.87 -1.14
CA ARG A 216 -3.94 -17.50 -2.38
C ARG A 216 -3.78 -15.99 -2.51
N ILE A 217 -4.86 -15.24 -2.30
CA ILE A 217 -4.82 -13.77 -2.35
C ILE A 217 -3.92 -13.19 -1.25
N THR A 218 -3.93 -13.78 -0.05
CA THR A 218 -3.04 -13.38 1.05
C THR A 218 -1.57 -13.52 0.67
N ILE A 219 -1.19 -14.62 0.04
CA ILE A 219 0.19 -14.85 -0.43
C ILE A 219 0.57 -13.85 -1.53
N ILE A 220 -0.31 -13.59 -2.50
CA ILE A 220 -0.08 -12.60 -3.57
C ILE A 220 0.12 -11.21 -2.96
N THR A 221 -0.78 -10.78 -2.08
CA THR A 221 -0.67 -9.50 -1.39
C THR A 221 0.62 -9.42 -0.59
N PHE A 222 1.02 -10.49 0.08
CA PHE A 222 2.27 -10.51 0.83
C PHE A 222 3.48 -10.33 -0.09
N ALA A 223 3.49 -10.98 -1.27
CA ALA A 223 4.53 -10.76 -2.27
C ALA A 223 4.57 -9.30 -2.77
N ILE A 224 3.40 -8.68 -2.98
CA ILE A 224 3.28 -7.26 -3.36
C ILE A 224 3.82 -6.35 -2.26
N ILE A 225 3.44 -6.55 -1.01
CA ILE A 225 3.88 -5.73 0.12
C ILE A 225 5.40 -5.82 0.30
N VAL A 226 5.96 -7.03 0.38
CA VAL A 226 7.41 -7.20 0.58
C VAL A 226 8.20 -6.58 -0.56
N LYS A 227 7.79 -6.80 -1.81
CA LYS A 227 8.52 -6.26 -2.97
C LYS A 227 8.41 -4.75 -3.11
N THR A 228 7.29 -4.16 -2.72
CA THR A 228 7.02 -2.73 -2.98
C THR A 228 7.13 -1.84 -1.74
N ARG A 229 7.18 -2.40 -0.53
CA ARG A 229 7.24 -1.66 0.75
C ARG A 229 8.18 -2.28 1.79
N GLY A 230 8.60 -3.54 1.61
CA GLY A 230 9.45 -4.29 2.55
C GLY A 230 8.79 -4.58 3.90
N ILE A 231 9.47 -5.38 4.72
CA ILE A 231 9.05 -5.70 6.09
C ILE A 231 9.62 -4.64 7.06
N ALA A 232 8.73 -3.89 7.69
CA ALA A 232 9.09 -2.76 8.55
C ALA A 232 9.69 -3.18 9.91
N ASP A 233 9.20 -4.28 10.51
CA ASP A 233 9.58 -4.74 11.84
C ASP A 233 10.56 -5.92 11.78
N ALA A 234 11.70 -5.81 12.46
CA ALA A 234 12.72 -6.86 12.57
C ALA A 234 12.15 -8.15 13.18
N ASP A 235 11.24 -8.01 14.14
CA ASP A 235 10.67 -9.13 14.88
C ASP A 235 9.78 -10.00 13.99
N HIS A 236 9.26 -9.47 12.87
CA HIS A 236 8.41 -10.22 11.95
C HIS A 236 9.21 -11.19 11.08
N LEU A 237 10.45 -10.84 10.71
CA LEU A 237 11.24 -11.58 9.72
C LEU A 237 11.46 -13.06 10.10
N PRO A 238 11.80 -13.43 11.36
CA PRO A 238 11.93 -14.83 11.78
C PRO A 238 10.62 -15.62 11.72
N TYR A 239 9.46 -14.96 11.80
CA TYR A 239 8.15 -15.59 11.83
C TYR A 239 7.51 -15.72 10.45
N VAL A 240 8.10 -15.15 9.40
CA VAL A 240 7.54 -15.21 8.03
C VAL A 240 7.33 -16.65 7.59
N GLN A 241 8.31 -17.53 7.81
CA GLN A 241 8.20 -18.94 7.47
C GLN A 241 7.02 -19.62 8.19
N SER A 242 6.93 -19.45 9.50
CA SER A 242 5.82 -20.00 10.30
C SER A 242 4.46 -19.41 9.91
N MET A 243 4.42 -18.13 9.50
CA MET A 243 3.22 -17.50 8.97
C MET A 243 2.76 -18.17 7.68
N LEU A 244 3.69 -18.38 6.74
CA LEU A 244 3.41 -19.05 5.48
C LEU A 244 2.91 -20.47 5.74
N GLU A 245 3.55 -21.22 6.63
CA GLU A 245 3.11 -22.56 7.03
C GLU A 245 1.68 -22.54 7.59
N GLN A 246 1.31 -21.54 8.39
CA GLN A 246 -0.05 -21.40 8.93
C GLN A 246 -1.09 -21.07 7.86
N ILE A 247 -0.81 -20.08 6.99
CA ILE A 247 -1.70 -19.74 5.87
C ILE A 247 -1.90 -20.96 4.96
N MET A 248 -0.83 -21.72 4.76
CA MET A 248 -0.83 -22.89 3.89
C MET A 248 -1.28 -24.18 4.59
N ALA A 249 -1.57 -24.16 5.90
CA ALA A 249 -1.93 -25.36 6.65
C ALA A 249 -3.27 -25.96 6.18
N THR A 250 -4.20 -25.10 5.78
CA THR A 250 -5.55 -25.49 5.35
C THR A 250 -5.73 -25.53 3.83
N SER A 251 -4.67 -25.24 3.05
CA SER A 251 -4.76 -25.18 1.59
C SER A 251 -3.68 -26.00 0.90
N GLN A 252 -4.04 -26.60 -0.24
CA GLN A 252 -3.16 -27.55 -0.94
C GLN A 252 -2.67 -27.01 -2.30
N HIS A 253 -2.89 -25.72 -2.56
CA HIS A 253 -2.50 -25.08 -3.80
C HIS A 253 -0.97 -24.96 -3.96
N THR A 254 -0.59 -24.84 -5.23
CA THR A 254 0.76 -24.56 -5.71
C THR A 254 0.75 -23.29 -6.57
N TRP A 255 1.95 -22.85 -6.94
CA TRP A 255 2.19 -21.68 -7.79
C TRP A 255 3.03 -22.10 -8.99
N SER A 256 2.74 -21.54 -10.17
CA SER A 256 3.56 -21.75 -11.36
C SER A 256 4.94 -21.14 -11.19
N GLU A 257 5.94 -21.67 -11.90
CA GLU A 257 7.27 -21.05 -11.95
C GLU A 257 7.22 -19.61 -12.48
N ARG A 258 6.35 -19.36 -13.46
CA ARG A 258 6.13 -18.03 -14.05
C ARG A 258 5.62 -17.01 -13.05
N THR A 259 4.77 -17.43 -12.12
CA THR A 259 4.36 -16.60 -10.99
C THR A 259 5.49 -16.44 -9.97
N LEU A 260 6.07 -17.56 -9.52
CA LEU A 260 7.04 -17.60 -8.44
C LEU A 260 8.29 -16.77 -8.73
N ARG A 261 8.70 -16.62 -10.00
CA ARG A 261 9.85 -15.78 -10.38
C ARG A 261 9.67 -14.30 -10.02
N HIS A 262 8.43 -13.80 -9.93
CA HIS A 262 8.13 -12.41 -9.56
C HIS A 262 8.04 -12.21 -8.04
N PHE A 263 7.89 -13.28 -7.26
CA PHE A 263 7.81 -13.22 -5.81
C PHE A 263 9.18 -12.87 -5.20
N PRO A 264 9.20 -12.16 -4.05
CA PRO A 264 10.41 -11.97 -3.25
C PRO A 264 11.08 -13.32 -2.94
N PRO A 265 12.44 -13.38 -2.90
CA PRO A 265 13.17 -14.63 -2.66
C PRO A 265 12.70 -15.38 -1.41
N LEU A 266 12.45 -14.66 -0.31
CA LEU A 266 11.95 -15.22 0.95
C LEU A 266 10.66 -16.04 0.78
N LEU A 267 9.72 -15.55 -0.03
CA LEU A 267 8.46 -16.25 -0.30
C LEU A 267 8.63 -17.36 -1.33
N ARG A 268 9.40 -17.06 -2.38
CA ARG A 268 9.67 -18.02 -3.46
C ARG A 268 10.29 -19.30 -2.90
N ASP A 269 11.30 -19.18 -2.06
CA ASP A 269 12.03 -20.31 -1.51
C ASP A 269 11.14 -21.15 -0.56
N ALA A 270 10.27 -20.49 0.21
CA ALA A 270 9.32 -21.14 1.11
C ALA A 270 8.16 -21.87 0.39
N LEU A 271 7.76 -21.37 -0.78
CA LEU A 271 6.65 -21.93 -1.56
C LEU A 271 7.12 -22.95 -2.60
N ASN A 272 8.41 -22.97 -2.93
CA ASN A 272 8.99 -23.89 -3.88
C ASN A 272 8.93 -25.35 -3.36
N GLY A 273 8.78 -26.31 -4.28
CA GLY A 273 8.80 -27.74 -3.96
C GLY A 273 7.52 -28.31 -3.33
N ARG A 274 6.43 -27.53 -3.20
CA ARG A 274 5.13 -28.09 -2.78
C ARG A 274 4.59 -29.08 -3.81
N MET A 275 4.05 -30.20 -3.33
CA MET A 275 3.48 -31.24 -4.18
C MET A 275 2.22 -30.75 -4.89
N ASP A 276 2.25 -30.75 -6.21
CA ASP A 276 1.08 -30.52 -7.04
C ASP A 276 0.16 -31.74 -7.04
N LYS A 277 -1.10 -31.55 -6.60
CA LYS A 277 -2.11 -32.61 -6.51
C LYS A 277 -3.05 -32.68 -7.70
N ARG A 278 -2.90 -31.81 -8.70
CA ARG A 278 -3.75 -31.83 -9.91
C ARG A 278 -3.68 -33.16 -10.64
N GLY A 279 -2.47 -33.73 -10.80
CA GLY A 279 -2.29 -35.05 -11.39
C GLY A 279 -3.05 -36.15 -10.64
N LEU A 280 -3.06 -36.11 -9.31
CA LEU A 280 -3.85 -37.04 -8.48
C LEU A 280 -5.36 -36.81 -8.64
N ALA A 281 -5.79 -35.55 -8.76
CA ALA A 281 -7.19 -35.22 -9.00
C ALA A 281 -7.68 -35.76 -10.35
N ILE A 282 -6.84 -35.72 -11.39
CA ILE A 282 -7.12 -36.33 -12.71
C ILE A 282 -7.15 -37.86 -12.64
N GLN A 283 -6.21 -38.49 -11.94
CA GLN A 283 -6.25 -39.95 -11.74
C GLN A 283 -7.52 -40.39 -11.00
N THR A 284 -7.92 -39.63 -9.98
CA THR A 284 -9.17 -39.90 -9.25
C THR A 284 -10.38 -39.70 -10.15
N TRP A 285 -10.39 -38.65 -10.99
CA TRP A 285 -11.43 -38.43 -12.01
C TRP A 285 -11.59 -39.65 -12.90
N GLN A 286 -10.51 -40.15 -13.50
CA GLN A 286 -10.54 -41.31 -14.40
C GLN A 286 -11.12 -42.58 -13.73
N GLN A 287 -10.92 -42.75 -12.42
CA GLN A 287 -11.49 -43.88 -11.67
C GLN A 287 -13.00 -43.76 -11.44
N VAL A 288 -13.50 -42.53 -11.23
CA VAL A 288 -14.92 -42.29 -10.89
C VAL A 288 -15.76 -41.79 -12.06
N GLU A 289 -15.13 -41.45 -13.19
CA GLU A 289 -15.72 -40.82 -14.37
C GLU A 289 -17.00 -41.51 -14.80
N THR A 290 -16.97 -42.83 -15.03
CA THR A 290 -18.15 -43.58 -15.48
C THR A 290 -19.33 -43.43 -14.50
N THR A 291 -19.05 -43.44 -13.21
CA THR A 291 -20.09 -43.29 -12.17
C THR A 291 -20.64 -41.87 -12.14
N VAL A 292 -19.76 -40.86 -12.18
CA VAL A 292 -20.15 -39.44 -12.16
C VAL A 292 -20.94 -39.09 -13.42
N ILE A 293 -20.50 -39.54 -14.60
CA ILE A 293 -21.21 -39.34 -15.86
C ILE A 293 -22.61 -39.96 -15.80
N ASN A 294 -22.75 -41.20 -15.32
CA ASN A 294 -24.07 -41.82 -15.12
C ASN A 294 -24.97 -41.03 -14.17
N GLN A 295 -24.41 -40.48 -13.10
CA GLN A 295 -25.14 -39.62 -12.17
C GLN A 295 -25.58 -38.30 -12.82
N CYS A 296 -24.69 -37.67 -13.58
CA CYS A 296 -24.97 -36.44 -14.34
C CYS A 296 -26.02 -36.67 -15.43
N THR A 297 -25.97 -37.78 -16.18
CA THR A 297 -26.98 -38.11 -17.20
C THR A 297 -28.37 -38.21 -16.60
N ARG A 298 -28.50 -38.80 -15.40
CA ARG A 298 -29.78 -38.84 -14.68
C ARG A 298 -30.23 -37.45 -14.21
N LEU A 299 -29.31 -36.63 -13.71
CA LEU A 299 -29.62 -35.26 -13.27
C LEU A 299 -30.05 -34.36 -14.43
N LEU A 300 -29.36 -34.47 -15.56
CA LEU A 300 -29.53 -33.62 -16.75
C LEU A 300 -30.59 -34.15 -17.72
N SER A 301 -31.23 -35.27 -17.41
CA SER A 301 -32.27 -35.89 -18.24
C SER A 301 -33.43 -34.92 -18.53
N PRO A 302 -33.93 -34.86 -19.78
CA PRO A 302 -35.07 -34.03 -20.15
C PRO A 302 -36.38 -34.47 -19.47
N SER A 303 -36.49 -35.74 -19.04
CA SER A 303 -37.59 -36.28 -18.24
C SER A 303 -37.10 -36.63 -16.82
N PRO A 304 -36.95 -35.62 -15.94
CA PRO A 304 -36.29 -35.84 -14.66
C PRO A 304 -37.19 -36.55 -13.64
N ASP A 305 -36.62 -37.51 -12.90
CA ASP A 305 -37.23 -38.03 -11.68
C ASP A 305 -37.19 -36.93 -10.60
N PRO A 306 -38.37 -36.43 -10.13
CA PRO A 306 -38.43 -35.36 -9.15
C PRO A 306 -37.77 -35.72 -7.80
N ASN A 307 -37.65 -37.00 -7.46
CA ASN A 307 -37.04 -37.45 -6.20
C ASN A 307 -35.51 -37.63 -6.29
N TYR A 308 -34.96 -37.68 -7.51
CA TYR A 308 -33.55 -37.98 -7.70
C TYR A 308 -32.63 -36.85 -7.24
N VAL A 309 -33.05 -35.59 -7.34
CA VAL A 309 -32.29 -34.43 -6.82
C VAL A 309 -32.07 -34.57 -5.31
N MET A 310 -33.12 -34.89 -4.55
CA MET A 310 -33.02 -35.07 -3.09
C MET A 310 -32.15 -36.29 -2.75
N THR A 311 -32.33 -37.38 -3.50
CA THR A 311 -31.55 -38.60 -3.34
C THR A 311 -30.06 -38.34 -3.56
N TYR A 312 -29.72 -37.61 -4.62
CA TYR A 312 -28.34 -37.24 -4.94
C TYR A 312 -27.74 -36.35 -3.84
N SER A 313 -28.41 -35.27 -3.44
CA SER A 313 -27.90 -34.34 -2.42
C SER A 313 -27.67 -35.00 -1.06
N ASN A 314 -28.47 -36.01 -0.70
CA ASN A 314 -28.36 -36.70 0.58
C ASN A 314 -27.40 -37.88 0.55
N HIS A 315 -27.39 -38.68 -0.52
CA HIS A 315 -26.74 -40.00 -0.52
C HIS A 315 -25.56 -40.13 -1.48
N SER A 316 -25.25 -39.13 -2.31
CA SER A 316 -24.06 -39.19 -3.16
C SER A 316 -22.77 -39.19 -2.32
N PHE A 317 -21.78 -39.97 -2.75
CA PHE A 317 -20.47 -40.02 -2.11
C PHE A 317 -19.73 -38.68 -2.28
N PRO A 318 -19.12 -38.11 -1.23
CA PRO A 318 -18.39 -36.84 -1.32
C PRO A 318 -17.33 -36.83 -2.42
N GLN A 319 -16.62 -37.95 -2.62
CA GLN A 319 -15.62 -38.10 -3.68
C GLN A 319 -16.19 -37.94 -5.10
N HIS A 320 -17.47 -38.27 -5.32
CA HIS A 320 -18.14 -38.09 -6.61
C HIS A 320 -18.70 -36.67 -6.73
N ARG A 321 -19.20 -36.09 -5.62
CA ARG A 321 -19.80 -34.75 -5.60
C ARG A 321 -18.88 -33.66 -6.11
N LYS A 322 -17.59 -33.72 -5.81
CA LYS A 322 -16.61 -32.72 -6.26
C LYS A 322 -16.35 -32.72 -7.78
N TYR A 323 -16.76 -33.77 -8.49
CA TYR A 323 -16.64 -33.88 -9.94
C TYR A 323 -17.97 -33.63 -10.67
N LEU A 324 -19.03 -33.23 -9.96
CA LEU A 324 -20.35 -33.06 -10.56
C LEU A 324 -20.34 -32.04 -11.72
N CYS A 325 -19.67 -30.90 -11.53
CA CYS A 325 -19.52 -29.90 -12.58
C CYS A 325 -18.67 -30.40 -13.76
N ALA A 326 -17.61 -31.19 -13.49
CA ALA A 326 -16.79 -31.81 -14.52
C ALA A 326 -17.60 -32.78 -15.40
N GLY A 327 -18.36 -33.70 -14.77
CA GLY A 327 -19.22 -34.64 -15.49
C GLY A 327 -20.34 -33.96 -16.27
N ALA A 328 -20.94 -32.91 -15.71
CA ALA A 328 -21.92 -32.09 -16.43
C ALA A 328 -21.30 -31.41 -17.66
N TRP A 329 -20.10 -30.85 -17.53
CA TRP A 329 -19.39 -30.20 -18.64
C TRP A 329 -19.08 -31.17 -19.79
N ILE A 330 -18.65 -32.40 -19.49
CA ILE A 330 -18.38 -33.44 -20.51
C ILE A 330 -19.66 -33.83 -21.27
N LEU A 331 -20.77 -34.02 -20.57
CA LEU A 331 -22.05 -34.35 -21.21
C LEU A 331 -22.56 -33.21 -22.09
N ILE A 332 -22.40 -31.96 -21.64
CA ILE A 332 -22.73 -30.75 -22.40
C ILE A 332 -21.91 -30.66 -23.68
N GLN A 333 -20.63 -31.08 -23.64
CA GLN A 333 -19.75 -31.11 -24.80
C GLN A 333 -20.24 -32.06 -25.90
N GLN A 334 -21.03 -33.08 -25.57
CA GLN A 334 -21.53 -34.08 -26.52
C GLN A 334 -22.93 -33.74 -27.08
N HIS A 335 -23.85 -33.21 -26.26
CA HIS A 335 -25.24 -32.98 -26.67
C HIS A 335 -25.91 -31.75 -26.01
N LEU A 336 -25.59 -30.53 -26.45
CA LEU A 336 -26.13 -29.27 -25.88
C LEU A 336 -27.67 -29.17 -25.91
N GLU A 337 -28.31 -29.74 -26.93
CA GLU A 337 -29.75 -29.54 -27.22
C GLU A 337 -30.71 -30.32 -26.30
N ASN A 338 -30.22 -31.34 -25.58
CA ASN A 338 -31.06 -32.29 -24.81
C ASN A 338 -30.87 -32.21 -23.29
N ILE A 339 -30.30 -31.11 -22.77
CA ILE A 339 -29.86 -31.00 -21.37
C ILE A 339 -30.77 -30.11 -20.53
N ASN A 340 -31.35 -30.67 -19.47
CA ASN A 340 -32.09 -29.91 -18.46
C ASN A 340 -31.16 -29.45 -17.33
N GLY A 341 -30.64 -28.21 -17.44
CA GLY A 341 -29.77 -27.62 -16.41
C GLY A 341 -30.48 -27.27 -15.08
N GLY A 342 -31.81 -27.35 -15.01
CA GLY A 342 -32.59 -26.94 -13.84
C GLY A 342 -32.34 -27.81 -12.59
N ASN A 343 -32.18 -29.12 -12.76
CA ASN A 343 -31.87 -30.02 -11.65
C ASN A 343 -30.44 -29.86 -11.14
N LEU A 344 -29.49 -29.65 -12.05
CA LEU A 344 -28.11 -29.34 -11.67
C LEU A 344 -28.07 -28.06 -10.85
N ALA A 345 -28.84 -27.03 -11.24
CA ALA A 345 -28.99 -25.82 -10.44
C ALA A 345 -29.50 -26.11 -9.02
N ARG A 346 -30.54 -26.95 -8.88
CA ARG A 346 -31.09 -27.34 -7.58
C ARG A 346 -30.07 -28.07 -6.72
N VAL A 347 -29.31 -29.02 -7.27
CA VAL A 347 -28.25 -29.73 -6.55
C VAL A 347 -27.14 -28.77 -6.09
N LEU A 348 -26.61 -27.94 -7.00
CA LEU A 348 -25.52 -27.01 -6.68
C LEU A 348 -25.92 -25.97 -5.62
N ARG A 349 -27.20 -25.61 -5.54
CA ARG A 349 -27.73 -24.72 -4.51
C ARG A 349 -27.78 -25.38 -3.12
N GLU A 350 -27.93 -26.70 -3.07
CA GLU A 350 -27.90 -27.49 -1.82
C GLU A 350 -26.49 -27.84 -1.35
N PHE A 351 -25.47 -27.62 -2.18
CA PHE A 351 -24.08 -27.74 -1.75
C PHE A 351 -23.67 -26.58 -0.86
N SER A 352 -22.63 -26.77 -0.05
CA SER A 352 -21.97 -25.67 0.64
C SER A 352 -21.22 -24.77 -0.36
N PRO A 353 -20.97 -23.49 -0.03
CA PRO A 353 -20.18 -22.62 -0.89
C PRO A 353 -18.78 -23.16 -1.18
N GLU A 354 -18.17 -23.87 -0.22
CA GLU A 354 -16.86 -24.49 -0.38
C GLU A 354 -16.90 -25.70 -1.32
N GLU A 355 -17.93 -26.56 -1.21
CA GLU A 355 -18.16 -27.68 -2.14
C GLU A 355 -18.35 -27.18 -3.59
N VAL A 356 -19.02 -26.02 -3.77
CA VAL A 356 -19.17 -25.38 -5.07
C VAL A 356 -17.83 -24.85 -5.60
N THR A 357 -17.00 -24.24 -4.73
CA THR A 357 -15.64 -23.82 -5.12
C THR A 357 -14.81 -25.04 -5.56
N GLU A 358 -14.79 -26.12 -4.77
CA GLU A 358 -14.05 -27.34 -5.10
C GLU A 358 -14.51 -27.94 -6.43
N ASN A 359 -15.83 -27.95 -6.69
CA ASN A 359 -16.39 -28.38 -7.96
C ASN A 359 -15.88 -27.56 -9.15
N ILE A 360 -15.77 -26.24 -9.00
CA ILE A 360 -15.28 -25.35 -10.05
C ILE A 360 -13.81 -25.63 -10.36
N TYR A 361 -12.95 -25.70 -9.33
CA TYR A 361 -11.52 -25.98 -9.52
C TYR A 361 -11.31 -27.36 -10.16
N THR A 362 -12.04 -28.36 -9.69
CA THR A 362 -11.96 -29.71 -10.24
C THR A 362 -12.47 -29.79 -11.68
N MET A 363 -13.55 -29.05 -12.01
CA MET A 363 -14.04 -28.92 -13.39
C MET A 363 -12.98 -28.26 -14.29
N VAL A 364 -12.31 -27.21 -13.82
CA VAL A 364 -11.23 -26.56 -14.57
C VAL A 364 -10.06 -27.53 -14.81
N ASP A 365 -9.65 -28.30 -13.80
CA ASP A 365 -8.58 -29.29 -13.95
C ASP A 365 -8.94 -30.35 -15.01
N VAL A 366 -10.16 -30.90 -14.95
CA VAL A 366 -10.64 -31.88 -15.93
C VAL A 366 -10.78 -31.27 -17.33
N LEU A 367 -11.27 -30.04 -17.44
CA LEU A 367 -11.40 -29.32 -18.70
C LEU A 367 -10.04 -29.13 -19.40
N LEU A 368 -9.02 -28.68 -18.66
CA LEU A 368 -7.69 -28.44 -19.22
C LEU A 368 -7.03 -29.77 -19.62
N HIS A 369 -7.17 -30.80 -18.79
CA HIS A 369 -6.72 -32.15 -19.14
C HIS A 369 -7.41 -32.68 -20.41
N HIS A 370 -8.72 -32.47 -20.55
CA HIS A 370 -9.48 -32.86 -21.74
C HIS A 370 -8.97 -32.17 -23.00
N ILE A 371 -8.71 -30.86 -22.94
CA ILE A 371 -8.12 -30.12 -24.07
C ILE A 371 -6.77 -30.73 -24.47
N GLN A 372 -5.90 -31.01 -23.50
CA GLN A 372 -4.59 -31.63 -23.76
C GLN A 372 -4.74 -32.99 -24.44
N MET A 373 -5.67 -33.83 -23.98
CA MET A 373 -5.95 -35.14 -24.59
C MET A 373 -6.45 -35.00 -26.02
N GLU A 374 -7.44 -34.16 -26.29
CA GLU A 374 -8.00 -33.98 -27.64
C GLU A 374 -6.99 -33.41 -28.65
N LEU A 375 -6.07 -32.55 -28.18
CA LEU A 375 -4.97 -32.06 -28.99
C LEU A 375 -4.04 -33.20 -29.44
N GLN A 376 -3.76 -34.16 -28.54
CA GLN A 376 -2.98 -35.35 -28.88
C GLN A 376 -3.70 -36.25 -29.90
N HIS A 377 -5.03 -36.23 -29.92
CA HIS A 377 -5.85 -36.92 -30.92
C HIS A 377 -5.97 -36.15 -32.26
N GLY A 378 -5.30 -35.01 -32.41
CA GLY A 378 -5.23 -34.25 -33.67
C GLY A 378 -6.33 -33.21 -33.86
N HIS A 379 -7.12 -32.89 -32.83
CA HIS A 379 -8.14 -31.85 -32.91
C HIS A 379 -7.52 -30.43 -32.91
N SER A 380 -8.19 -29.51 -33.60
CA SER A 380 -7.76 -28.10 -33.69
C SER A 380 -7.89 -27.40 -32.33
N LEU A 381 -6.80 -26.77 -31.88
CA LEU A 381 -6.79 -25.98 -30.64
C LEU A 381 -7.85 -24.88 -30.62
N GLN A 382 -8.04 -24.19 -31.75
CA GLN A 382 -9.00 -23.09 -31.83
C GLN A 382 -10.44 -23.59 -31.62
N ASP A 383 -10.78 -24.74 -32.19
CA ASP A 383 -12.11 -25.34 -32.05
C ASP A 383 -12.33 -25.84 -30.62
N LEU A 384 -11.30 -26.43 -30.00
CA LEU A 384 -11.36 -26.88 -28.61
C LEU A 384 -11.56 -25.71 -27.63
N LEU A 385 -10.83 -24.62 -27.80
CA LEU A 385 -10.99 -23.41 -26.97
C LEU A 385 -12.37 -22.78 -27.17
N LEU A 386 -12.84 -22.66 -28.41
CA LEU A 386 -14.18 -22.14 -28.71
C LEU A 386 -15.28 -23.00 -28.08
N LYS A 387 -15.14 -24.33 -28.14
CA LYS A 387 -16.07 -25.28 -27.53
C LYS A 387 -16.05 -25.18 -26.00
N ALA A 388 -14.87 -25.13 -25.40
CA ALA A 388 -14.70 -24.95 -23.96
C ALA A 388 -15.37 -23.65 -23.49
N CYS A 389 -15.11 -22.52 -24.16
CA CYS A 389 -15.73 -21.24 -23.84
C CYS A 389 -17.26 -21.24 -24.02
N THR A 390 -17.77 -21.89 -25.07
CA THR A 390 -19.22 -22.02 -25.30
C THR A 390 -19.89 -22.84 -24.19
N ASN A 391 -19.27 -23.94 -23.77
CA ASN A 391 -19.77 -24.78 -22.69
C ASN A 391 -19.73 -24.05 -21.34
N LEU A 392 -18.64 -23.34 -21.03
CA LEU A 392 -18.56 -22.54 -19.80
C LEU A 392 -19.57 -21.39 -19.82
N ALA A 393 -19.83 -20.78 -20.97
CA ALA A 393 -20.88 -19.78 -21.14
C ALA A 393 -22.27 -20.31 -20.80
N PHE A 394 -22.58 -21.58 -21.07
CA PHE A 394 -23.84 -22.22 -20.64
C PHE A 394 -23.99 -22.22 -19.11
N PHE A 395 -22.92 -22.58 -18.38
CA PHE A 395 -22.92 -22.54 -16.92
C PHE A 395 -23.08 -21.12 -16.38
N LEU A 396 -22.43 -20.14 -17.00
CA LEU A 396 -22.41 -18.76 -16.50
C LEU A 396 -23.66 -17.96 -16.86
N TRP A 397 -24.25 -18.17 -18.04
CA TRP A 397 -25.23 -17.23 -18.61
C TRP A 397 -26.60 -17.83 -18.85
N THR A 398 -26.70 -19.08 -19.28
CA THR A 398 -28.00 -19.70 -19.62
C THR A 398 -28.81 -20.02 -18.37
N HIS A 399 -28.18 -20.67 -17.40
CA HIS A 399 -28.81 -21.00 -16.12
C HIS A 399 -28.14 -20.33 -14.92
N GLU A 400 -27.01 -19.64 -15.14
CA GLU A 400 -26.22 -18.93 -14.12
C GLU A 400 -25.97 -19.83 -12.91
N LEU A 401 -25.44 -21.02 -13.18
CA LEU A 401 -25.26 -22.12 -12.24
C LEU A 401 -24.09 -21.90 -11.29
N LEU A 402 -23.06 -21.17 -11.74
CA LEU A 402 -21.78 -21.03 -11.06
C LEU A 402 -21.40 -19.56 -10.84
N PRO A 403 -20.76 -19.23 -9.71
CA PRO A 403 -20.17 -17.91 -9.47
C PRO A 403 -19.02 -17.63 -10.46
N MET A 404 -19.16 -16.58 -11.25
CA MET A 404 -18.23 -16.22 -12.32
C MET A 404 -16.84 -15.81 -11.80
N ASP A 405 -16.81 -15.01 -10.74
CA ASP A 405 -15.59 -14.57 -10.05
C ASP A 405 -14.70 -15.76 -9.66
N ILE A 406 -15.30 -16.81 -9.10
CA ILE A 406 -14.58 -18.01 -8.68
C ILE A 406 -14.08 -18.84 -9.87
N LEU A 407 -14.87 -18.96 -10.95
CA LEU A 407 -14.43 -19.65 -12.17
C LEU A 407 -13.24 -18.92 -12.82
N LEU A 408 -13.29 -17.59 -12.89
CA LEU A 408 -12.19 -16.79 -13.42
C LEU A 408 -10.93 -16.95 -12.57
N LEU A 409 -11.05 -16.91 -11.24
CA LEU A 409 -9.92 -17.16 -10.34
C LEU A 409 -9.37 -18.58 -10.52
N ALA A 410 -10.23 -19.61 -10.57
CA ALA A 410 -9.79 -20.99 -10.76
C ALA A 410 -9.00 -21.20 -12.06
N LEU A 411 -9.42 -20.57 -13.17
CA LEU A 411 -8.67 -20.59 -14.43
C LEU A 411 -7.37 -19.78 -14.34
N THR A 412 -7.41 -18.60 -13.70
CA THR A 412 -6.23 -17.74 -13.49
C THR A 412 -5.18 -18.43 -12.64
N ASP A 413 -5.61 -19.30 -11.73
CA ASP A 413 -4.78 -20.05 -10.80
C ASP A 413 -4.11 -21.28 -11.44
N ARG A 414 -4.39 -21.54 -12.72
CA ARG A 414 -3.78 -22.58 -13.58
C ARG A 414 -2.96 -21.94 -14.69
N ASP A 415 -2.23 -20.89 -14.36
CA ASP A 415 -1.45 -20.09 -15.31
C ASP A 415 -0.23 -20.80 -15.91
N ASP A 416 0.14 -21.96 -15.37
CA ASP A 416 1.11 -22.87 -15.96
C ASP A 416 0.55 -23.67 -17.15
N ASP A 417 -0.77 -23.78 -17.28
CA ASP A 417 -1.39 -24.33 -18.49
C ASP A 417 -1.49 -23.26 -19.60
N PRO A 418 -1.03 -23.55 -20.83
CA PRO A 418 -0.98 -22.55 -21.91
C PRO A 418 -2.35 -22.09 -22.42
N HIS A 419 -3.44 -22.74 -22.00
CA HIS A 419 -4.80 -22.51 -22.47
C HIS A 419 -5.67 -21.78 -21.43
N ALA A 420 -5.38 -21.92 -20.14
CA ALA A 420 -6.22 -21.39 -19.07
C ALA A 420 -6.42 -19.87 -19.18
N LEU A 421 -5.34 -19.08 -19.31
CA LEU A 421 -5.43 -17.62 -19.46
C LEU A 421 -6.10 -17.20 -20.78
N ARG A 422 -6.01 -18.01 -21.85
CA ARG A 422 -6.73 -17.75 -23.11
C ARG A 422 -8.24 -17.88 -22.91
N ILE A 423 -8.68 -18.90 -22.18
CA ILE A 423 -10.08 -19.09 -21.81
C ILE A 423 -10.57 -17.92 -20.95
N VAL A 424 -9.77 -17.45 -19.98
CA VAL A 424 -10.09 -16.27 -19.17
C VAL A 424 -10.36 -15.06 -20.05
N ILE A 425 -9.44 -14.73 -20.97
CA ILE A 425 -9.60 -13.61 -21.89
C ILE A 425 -10.88 -13.76 -22.72
N SER A 426 -11.11 -14.93 -23.31
CA SER A 426 -12.31 -15.17 -24.12
C SER A 426 -13.61 -15.05 -23.33
N LEU A 427 -13.63 -15.43 -22.04
CA LEU A 427 -14.79 -15.25 -21.17
C LEU A 427 -15.02 -13.77 -20.81
N LEU A 428 -13.95 -13.00 -20.62
CA LEU A 428 -14.04 -11.55 -20.37
C LEU A 428 -14.55 -10.79 -21.61
N GLU A 429 -14.19 -11.20 -22.81
CA GLU A 429 -14.61 -10.58 -24.08
C GLU A 429 -16.09 -10.88 -24.46
N ARG A 430 -16.78 -11.76 -23.73
CA ARG A 430 -18.18 -12.14 -24.00
C ARG A 430 -19.14 -10.95 -23.86
N GLN A 431 -20.05 -10.82 -24.84
CA GLN A 431 -21.04 -9.74 -24.88
C GLN A 431 -21.99 -9.75 -23.68
N GLU A 432 -22.30 -10.93 -23.13
CA GLU A 432 -23.15 -11.08 -21.96
C GLU A 432 -22.55 -10.36 -20.74
N LEU A 433 -21.25 -10.54 -20.48
CA LEU A 433 -20.56 -9.85 -19.40
C LEU A 433 -20.43 -8.35 -19.71
N GLN A 434 -20.00 -8.00 -20.92
CA GLN A 434 -19.83 -6.59 -21.31
C GLN A 434 -21.14 -5.79 -21.14
N THR A 435 -22.28 -6.40 -21.47
CA THR A 435 -23.60 -5.80 -21.28
C THR A 435 -23.93 -5.60 -19.80
N ARG A 436 -23.61 -6.57 -18.93
CA ARG A 436 -23.81 -6.44 -17.47
C ARG A 436 -22.93 -5.35 -16.86
N VAL A 437 -21.68 -5.26 -17.30
CA VAL A 437 -20.76 -4.20 -16.85
C VAL A 437 -21.25 -2.83 -17.31
N LYS A 438 -21.61 -2.69 -18.59
CA LYS A 438 -22.18 -1.44 -19.11
C LYS A 438 -23.46 -1.04 -18.36
N TYR A 439 -24.36 -1.98 -18.13
CA TYR A 439 -25.57 -1.76 -17.36
C TYR A 439 -25.28 -1.33 -15.93
N TYR A 440 -24.29 -1.96 -15.27
CA TYR A 440 -23.82 -1.53 -13.96
C TYR A 440 -23.34 -0.08 -13.99
N CYS A 441 -22.38 0.27 -14.85
CA CYS A 441 -21.83 1.62 -14.94
C CYS A 441 -22.91 2.69 -15.23
N MET A 442 -23.91 2.38 -16.07
CA MET A 442 -24.99 3.32 -16.41
C MET A 442 -25.97 3.58 -15.26
N ASN A 443 -26.21 2.59 -14.39
CA ASN A 443 -27.28 2.68 -13.39
C ASN A 443 -26.78 2.82 -11.96
N ARG A 444 -25.49 2.60 -11.69
CA ARG A 444 -24.92 2.64 -10.35
C ARG A 444 -24.82 4.05 -9.74
N GLY A 445 -24.85 5.08 -10.58
CA GLY A 445 -24.43 6.44 -10.24
C GLY A 445 -22.93 6.65 -10.48
N PRO A 446 -22.42 7.88 -10.28
CA PRO A 446 -21.00 8.16 -10.45
C PRO A 446 -20.14 7.48 -9.37
N PRO A 447 -18.83 7.27 -9.65
CA PRO A 447 -17.87 6.70 -8.70
C PRO A 447 -17.80 7.47 -7.37
N GLU A 448 -17.78 8.81 -7.45
CA GLU A 448 -17.90 9.72 -6.31
C GLU A 448 -19.36 9.76 -5.80
N HIS A 449 -19.87 8.61 -5.36
CA HIS A 449 -21.28 8.39 -5.01
C HIS A 449 -21.81 9.38 -3.96
N TRP A 450 -20.95 9.89 -3.09
CA TRP A 450 -21.30 10.87 -2.06
C TRP A 450 -21.66 12.24 -2.66
N LEU A 451 -21.16 12.58 -3.85
CA LEU A 451 -21.48 13.84 -4.53
C LEU A 451 -22.79 13.77 -5.33
N TYR A 452 -23.32 12.58 -5.59
CA TYR A 452 -24.53 12.41 -6.38
C TYR A 452 -25.80 12.57 -5.53
N SER A 453 -26.50 13.68 -5.68
CA SER A 453 -27.75 13.95 -4.95
C SER A 453 -29.00 13.39 -5.62
N GLY A 454 -28.88 12.78 -6.80
CA GLY A 454 -30.05 12.23 -7.50
C GLY A 454 -30.64 10.98 -6.84
N LEU A 455 -31.76 10.52 -7.39
CA LEU A 455 -32.43 9.31 -6.90
C LEU A 455 -31.62 8.06 -7.27
N PHE A 456 -31.37 7.21 -6.27
CA PHE A 456 -30.79 5.88 -6.46
C PHE A 456 -31.90 4.86 -6.67
N LYS A 457 -31.68 3.88 -7.56
CA LYS A 457 -32.64 2.80 -7.84
C LYS A 457 -32.09 1.47 -7.35
N ARG A 458 -32.95 0.66 -6.72
CA ARG A 458 -32.64 -0.73 -6.43
C ARG A 458 -32.70 -1.56 -7.69
N PHE A 459 -31.76 -2.48 -7.83
CA PHE A 459 -31.82 -3.49 -8.89
C PHE A 459 -32.64 -4.69 -8.44
N ASP A 460 -33.22 -5.37 -9.41
CA ASP A 460 -33.79 -6.69 -9.20
C ASP A 460 -32.69 -7.69 -8.82
N LEU A 461 -32.95 -8.51 -7.81
CA LEU A 461 -31.98 -9.40 -7.19
C LEU A 461 -31.41 -10.43 -8.17
N GLN A 462 -32.28 -11.07 -8.94
CA GLN A 462 -31.90 -12.09 -9.91
C GLN A 462 -31.12 -11.45 -11.07
N THR A 463 -31.56 -10.28 -11.53
CA THR A 463 -30.87 -9.54 -12.59
C THR A 463 -29.45 -9.11 -12.18
N ALA A 464 -29.24 -8.72 -10.92
CA ALA A 464 -27.95 -8.22 -10.43
C ALA A 464 -26.94 -9.33 -10.08
N LEU A 465 -27.42 -10.43 -9.48
CA LEU A 465 -26.57 -11.50 -8.91
C LEU A 465 -26.69 -12.84 -9.63
N GLY A 466 -27.66 -12.99 -10.51
CA GLY A 466 -27.96 -14.23 -11.20
C GLY A 466 -28.64 -15.29 -10.33
N ASN A 467 -29.06 -16.39 -10.98
CA ASN A 467 -29.89 -17.43 -10.38
C ASN A 467 -29.23 -18.21 -9.24
N HIS A 468 -27.92 -18.44 -9.30
CA HIS A 468 -27.22 -19.20 -8.25
C HIS A 468 -27.27 -18.47 -6.89
N LEU A 469 -26.98 -17.17 -6.89
CA LEU A 469 -26.86 -16.37 -5.66
C LEU A 469 -28.19 -15.81 -5.15
N SER A 470 -29.19 -15.65 -6.01
CA SER A 470 -30.50 -15.09 -5.65
C SER A 470 -31.52 -16.10 -5.11
N TRP A 471 -31.15 -17.39 -4.97
CA TRP A 471 -32.10 -18.48 -4.77
C TRP A 471 -32.79 -18.50 -3.39
N LYS A 472 -32.04 -18.70 -2.31
CA LYS A 472 -32.60 -18.95 -0.96
C LYS A 472 -32.80 -17.65 -0.19
N ASP A 473 -31.82 -16.75 -0.29
CA ASP A 473 -31.87 -15.45 0.36
C ASP A 473 -32.49 -14.42 -0.59
N ARG A 474 -33.70 -13.99 -0.27
CA ARG A 474 -34.51 -13.05 -1.07
C ARG A 474 -34.41 -11.61 -0.59
N ASN A 475 -33.56 -11.32 0.40
CA ASN A 475 -33.41 -9.96 0.90
C ASN A 475 -33.00 -9.02 -0.24
N PRO A 476 -33.48 -7.76 -0.25
CA PRO A 476 -33.14 -6.81 -1.31
C PRO A 476 -31.64 -6.48 -1.31
N LEU A 477 -31.17 -5.97 -2.44
CA LEU A 477 -29.78 -5.52 -2.61
C LEU A 477 -29.71 -3.99 -2.60
N PHE A 478 -28.58 -3.46 -2.17
CA PHE A 478 -28.30 -2.03 -2.16
C PHE A 478 -27.16 -1.70 -3.11
N PHE A 479 -26.09 -2.49 -3.02
CA PHE A 479 -24.80 -2.19 -3.61
C PHE A 479 -24.12 -3.34 -4.36
N ASP A 480 -24.45 -4.58 -4.01
CA ASP A 480 -23.85 -5.77 -4.61
C ASP A 480 -24.28 -6.02 -6.06
N GLY A 481 -23.49 -6.80 -6.79
CA GLY A 481 -23.74 -7.17 -8.17
C GLY A 481 -22.57 -7.93 -8.79
N ILE A 482 -22.83 -8.72 -9.84
CA ILE A 482 -21.76 -9.50 -10.51
C ILE A 482 -20.61 -8.60 -10.97
N ALA A 483 -20.91 -7.45 -11.58
CA ALA A 483 -19.87 -6.51 -12.01
C ALA A 483 -19.05 -5.94 -10.83
N ALA A 484 -19.71 -5.64 -9.71
CA ALA A 484 -19.03 -5.12 -8.52
C ALA A 484 -18.07 -6.16 -7.91
N ARG A 485 -18.47 -7.43 -7.91
CA ARG A 485 -17.64 -8.54 -7.41
C ARG A 485 -16.38 -8.78 -8.25
N LEU A 486 -16.38 -8.35 -9.51
CA LEU A 486 -15.19 -8.42 -10.38
C LEU A 486 -14.16 -7.32 -10.10
N LEU A 487 -14.47 -6.30 -9.29
CA LEU A 487 -13.53 -5.20 -8.98
C LEU A 487 -12.19 -5.70 -8.40
N PRO A 488 -12.13 -6.63 -7.43
CA PRO A 488 -10.87 -7.24 -7.00
C PRO A 488 -10.30 -8.29 -7.95
N VAL A 489 -11.14 -8.92 -8.79
CA VAL A 489 -10.73 -10.06 -9.63
C VAL A 489 -10.01 -9.60 -10.90
N ILE A 490 -10.48 -8.54 -11.56
CA ILE A 490 -9.85 -8.02 -12.79
C ILE A 490 -8.38 -7.63 -12.56
N PRO A 491 -8.00 -6.89 -11.49
CA PRO A 491 -6.60 -6.70 -11.13
C PRO A 491 -5.80 -7.98 -11.03
N LEU A 492 -6.29 -9.01 -10.33
CA LEU A 492 -5.57 -10.27 -10.15
C LEU A 492 -5.33 -10.99 -11.49
N ILE A 493 -6.29 -10.94 -12.41
CA ILE A 493 -6.12 -11.46 -13.78
C ILE A 493 -5.04 -10.68 -14.51
N VAL A 494 -5.03 -9.35 -14.42
CA VAL A 494 -4.02 -8.50 -15.06
C VAL A 494 -2.62 -8.81 -14.51
N TYR A 495 -2.46 -8.97 -13.19
CA TYR A 495 -1.19 -9.43 -12.60
C TYR A 495 -0.74 -10.74 -13.23
N ARG A 496 -1.64 -11.73 -13.30
CA ARG A 496 -1.30 -13.05 -13.83
C ARG A 496 -0.94 -13.03 -15.31
N LEU A 497 -1.60 -12.19 -16.10
CA LEU A 497 -1.23 -11.96 -17.51
C LEU A 497 0.17 -11.36 -17.63
N ILE A 498 0.52 -10.37 -16.81
CA ILE A 498 1.85 -9.75 -16.81
C ILE A 498 2.92 -10.76 -16.38
N GLU A 499 2.68 -11.54 -15.33
CA GLU A 499 3.60 -12.60 -14.86
C GLU A 499 3.84 -13.69 -15.92
N ASN A 500 2.89 -13.87 -16.83
CA ASN A 500 2.95 -14.80 -17.96
C ASN A 500 3.40 -14.15 -19.28
N ASP A 501 4.00 -12.96 -19.23
CA ASP A 501 4.49 -12.20 -20.39
C ASP A 501 3.40 -11.87 -21.43
N ALA A 502 2.12 -11.93 -21.04
CA ALA A 502 0.95 -11.63 -21.88
C ALA A 502 0.57 -10.14 -21.83
N MET A 503 1.52 -9.27 -22.20
CA MET A 503 1.37 -7.81 -22.08
C MET A 503 0.25 -7.23 -22.94
N ASP A 504 0.10 -7.70 -24.19
CA ASP A 504 -0.96 -7.22 -25.09
C ASP A 504 -2.36 -7.61 -24.59
N PRO A 505 -2.62 -8.87 -24.16
CA PRO A 505 -3.85 -9.20 -23.46
C PRO A 505 -4.10 -8.39 -22.19
N ALA A 506 -3.07 -8.16 -21.36
CA ALA A 506 -3.20 -7.34 -20.15
C ALA A 506 -3.66 -5.91 -20.48
N GLU A 507 -3.06 -5.30 -21.51
CA GLU A 507 -3.44 -3.97 -21.99
C GLU A 507 -4.89 -3.95 -22.50
N ARG A 508 -5.30 -4.96 -23.27
CA ARG A 508 -6.67 -5.08 -23.78
C ARG A 508 -7.70 -5.24 -22.66
N VAL A 509 -7.43 -6.10 -21.68
CA VAL A 509 -8.32 -6.32 -20.53
C VAL A 509 -8.45 -5.02 -19.73
N LEU A 510 -7.35 -4.34 -19.42
CA LEU A 510 -7.43 -3.04 -18.74
C LEU A 510 -8.20 -2.00 -19.54
N ALA A 511 -8.03 -1.94 -20.87
CA ALA A 511 -8.78 -1.03 -21.72
C ALA A 511 -10.29 -1.31 -21.68
N MET A 512 -10.67 -2.58 -21.78
CA MET A 512 -12.05 -3.04 -21.76
C MET A 512 -12.75 -2.76 -20.44
N TYR A 513 -12.06 -2.97 -19.31
CA TYR A 513 -12.62 -2.82 -17.97
C TYR A 513 -12.30 -1.48 -17.30
N SER A 514 -11.60 -0.58 -17.98
CA SER A 514 -11.33 0.78 -17.47
C SER A 514 -12.59 1.48 -16.95
N PRO A 515 -13.77 1.44 -17.63
CA PRO A 515 -15.00 2.06 -17.12
C PRO A 515 -15.50 1.46 -15.80
N LEU A 516 -15.22 0.18 -15.55
CA LEU A 516 -15.57 -0.50 -14.30
C LEU A 516 -14.56 -0.17 -13.19
N LEU A 517 -13.25 -0.16 -13.51
CA LEU A 517 -12.18 0.06 -12.53
C LEU A 517 -12.20 1.46 -11.90
N VAL A 518 -12.88 2.44 -12.50
CA VAL A 518 -13.13 3.75 -11.86
C VAL A 518 -13.92 3.60 -10.55
N TYR A 519 -14.72 2.53 -10.41
CA TYR A 519 -15.45 2.20 -9.17
C TYR A 519 -14.63 1.41 -8.15
N HIS A 520 -13.37 1.08 -8.45
CA HIS A 520 -12.50 0.40 -7.49
C HIS A 520 -12.25 1.31 -6.28
N PRO A 521 -12.40 0.83 -5.03
CA PRO A 521 -12.35 1.70 -3.84
C PRO A 521 -10.95 2.27 -3.56
N LEU A 522 -9.89 1.64 -4.08
CA LEU A 522 -8.49 2.00 -3.81
C LEU A 522 -7.67 2.15 -5.11
N ARG A 523 -8.07 3.08 -5.98
CA ARG A 523 -7.48 3.25 -7.33
C ARG A 523 -6.01 3.66 -7.30
N PHE A 524 -5.63 4.60 -6.43
CA PHE A 524 -4.23 5.06 -6.33
C PHE A 524 -3.32 3.95 -5.85
N THR A 525 -3.77 3.22 -4.81
CA THR A 525 -3.02 2.07 -4.31
C THR A 525 -2.86 0.99 -5.38
N LEU A 526 -3.93 0.68 -6.11
CA LEU A 526 -3.91 -0.30 -7.19
C LEU A 526 -2.87 0.03 -8.26
N VAL A 527 -2.91 1.27 -8.77
CA VAL A 527 -2.00 1.73 -9.83
C VAL A 527 -0.56 1.78 -9.33
N ARG A 528 -0.32 2.36 -8.15
CA ARG A 528 1.01 2.42 -7.56
C ARG A 528 1.60 1.02 -7.36
N ASP A 529 0.82 0.08 -6.83
CA ASP A 529 1.31 -1.28 -6.57
C ASP A 529 1.58 -2.06 -7.85
N MET A 530 0.74 -1.93 -8.89
CA MET A 530 1.01 -2.53 -10.20
C MET A 530 2.32 -2.00 -10.80
N LEU A 531 2.51 -0.68 -10.82
CA LEU A 531 3.70 -0.05 -11.38
C LEU A 531 4.97 -0.44 -10.60
N ALA A 532 4.89 -0.46 -9.27
CA ALA A 532 6.01 -0.82 -8.42
C ALA A 532 6.36 -2.31 -8.49
N TYR A 533 5.37 -3.20 -8.45
CA TYR A 533 5.58 -4.65 -8.43
C TYR A 533 6.20 -5.17 -9.74
N PHE A 534 5.84 -4.55 -10.86
CA PHE A 534 6.34 -4.89 -12.20
C PHE A 534 7.32 -3.86 -12.77
N TYR A 535 7.91 -3.01 -11.92
CA TYR A 535 8.88 -2.01 -12.36
C TYR A 535 10.00 -2.65 -13.21
N GLY A 536 10.38 -1.99 -14.29
CA GLY A 536 11.36 -2.48 -15.27
C GLY A 536 10.87 -3.55 -16.25
N HIS A 537 9.65 -4.08 -16.08
CA HIS A 537 9.10 -5.15 -16.93
C HIS A 537 7.90 -4.70 -17.79
N LEU A 538 7.35 -3.51 -17.52
CA LEU A 538 6.15 -3.00 -18.19
C LEU A 538 6.50 -2.24 -19.49
N PRO A 539 5.86 -2.57 -20.63
CA PRO A 539 5.99 -1.76 -21.84
C PRO A 539 5.23 -0.43 -21.67
N ALA A 540 5.71 0.64 -22.31
CA ALA A 540 5.15 1.99 -22.18
C ALA A 540 3.64 2.07 -22.47
N LYS A 541 3.14 1.33 -23.46
CA LYS A 541 1.71 1.25 -23.77
C LYS A 541 0.88 0.72 -22.59
N LEU A 542 1.38 -0.31 -21.90
CA LEU A 542 0.72 -0.90 -20.73
C LEU A 542 0.82 0.04 -19.51
N THR A 543 1.97 0.70 -19.30
CA THR A 543 2.14 1.75 -18.28
C THR A 543 1.08 2.84 -18.43
N MET A 544 0.90 3.37 -19.65
CA MET A 544 -0.15 4.34 -19.95
C MET A 544 -1.54 3.81 -19.67
N ARG A 545 -1.80 2.54 -19.98
CA ARG A 545 -3.09 1.92 -19.74
C ARG A 545 -3.39 1.77 -18.24
N ILE A 546 -2.38 1.43 -17.44
CA ILE A 546 -2.49 1.35 -15.97
C ILE A 546 -2.79 2.75 -15.40
N LEU A 547 -2.08 3.78 -15.87
CA LEU A 547 -2.30 5.17 -15.44
C LEU A 547 -3.72 5.68 -15.72
N ASN A 548 -4.32 5.27 -16.85
CA ASN A 548 -5.68 5.69 -17.22
C ASN A 548 -6.77 5.23 -16.25
N VAL A 549 -6.50 4.25 -15.38
CA VAL A 549 -7.41 3.86 -14.28
C VAL A 549 -7.70 5.03 -13.33
N LEU A 550 -6.76 5.98 -13.22
CA LEU A 550 -6.87 7.12 -12.32
C LEU A 550 -7.65 8.31 -12.90
N ASP A 551 -8.00 8.31 -14.20
CA ASP A 551 -8.55 9.48 -14.90
C ASP A 551 -7.60 10.69 -14.80
N LEU A 552 -6.51 10.65 -15.58
CA LEU A 552 -5.40 11.63 -15.56
C LEU A 552 -5.86 13.09 -15.65
N SER A 553 -7.03 13.36 -16.25
CA SER A 553 -7.58 14.70 -16.41
C SER A 553 -8.04 15.36 -15.10
N LYS A 554 -8.33 14.56 -14.07
CA LYS A 554 -8.86 15.03 -12.77
C LYS A 554 -7.81 15.07 -11.66
N ILE A 555 -6.61 14.58 -11.93
CA ILE A 555 -5.56 14.42 -10.93
C ILE A 555 -4.51 15.49 -11.08
N THR A 556 -4.05 16.00 -9.94
CA THR A 556 -2.97 16.97 -9.81
C THR A 556 -1.61 16.28 -9.98
N PHE A 557 -1.33 15.74 -11.18
CA PHE A 557 0.04 15.42 -11.59
C PHE A 557 0.79 16.70 -11.95
N SER A 558 2.13 16.63 -12.01
CA SER A 558 2.95 17.74 -12.51
C SER A 558 2.51 18.15 -13.93
N GLU A 559 2.37 19.45 -14.21
CA GLU A 559 1.80 19.93 -15.48
C GLU A 559 2.54 19.41 -16.73
N SER A 560 3.86 19.23 -16.65
CA SER A 560 4.68 18.69 -17.74
C SER A 560 4.70 17.15 -17.83
N PHE A 561 4.19 16.43 -16.82
CA PHE A 561 4.24 14.97 -16.78
C PHE A 561 3.65 14.29 -18.03
N PRO A 562 2.45 14.68 -18.53
CA PRO A 562 1.88 14.06 -19.74
C PRO A 562 2.76 14.19 -21.00
N GLN A 563 3.58 15.24 -21.07
CA GLN A 563 4.50 15.48 -22.20
C GLN A 563 5.63 14.45 -22.22
N HIS A 564 6.06 13.98 -21.05
CA HIS A 564 7.13 12.99 -20.92
C HIS A 564 6.66 11.55 -21.16
N LEU A 565 5.37 11.27 -21.00
CA LEU A 565 4.76 9.97 -21.26
C LEU A 565 4.60 9.64 -22.75
N SER A 566 4.43 10.66 -23.58
CA SER A 566 3.99 10.54 -24.98
C SER A 566 5.12 10.67 -26.01
N SER A 567 6.38 10.78 -25.56
CA SER A 567 7.49 11.08 -26.46
C SER A 567 7.74 9.94 -27.45
N SER A 568 7.41 10.19 -28.72
CA SER A 568 7.98 9.47 -29.85
C SER A 568 9.47 9.78 -29.90
N SER A 569 10.30 8.76 -30.15
CA SER A 569 11.75 8.74 -29.96
C SER A 569 12.53 10.02 -30.35
N PRO A 570 13.65 10.32 -29.65
CA PRO A 570 14.24 9.54 -28.56
C PRO A 570 13.64 9.90 -27.20
N VAL A 571 13.51 8.90 -26.34
CA VAL A 571 13.05 9.07 -24.96
C VAL A 571 14.09 9.89 -24.18
N MET A 572 13.73 11.12 -23.82
CA MET A 572 14.59 12.04 -23.09
C MET A 572 14.18 12.05 -21.62
N CYS A 573 15.16 11.94 -20.71
CA CYS A 573 14.93 12.15 -19.29
C CYS A 573 14.36 13.56 -19.07
N PRO A 574 13.34 13.73 -18.21
CA PRO A 574 12.88 15.06 -17.84
C PRO A 574 14.05 15.93 -17.34
N PRO A 575 13.98 17.25 -17.56
CA PRO A 575 15.06 18.14 -17.14
C PRO A 575 15.11 18.26 -15.61
N PRO A 576 16.23 18.70 -15.01
CA PRO A 576 16.38 18.83 -13.55
C PRO A 576 15.28 19.65 -12.88
N GLU A 577 14.73 20.66 -13.57
CA GLU A 577 13.64 21.52 -13.10
C GLU A 577 12.36 20.74 -12.82
N TYR A 578 12.09 19.67 -13.58
CA TYR A 578 10.95 18.78 -13.34
C TYR A 578 11.08 18.10 -11.97
N PHE A 579 12.25 17.52 -11.70
CA PHE A 579 12.53 16.87 -10.41
C PHE A 579 12.56 17.87 -9.25
N ALA A 580 13.09 19.08 -9.47
CA ALA A 580 13.07 20.15 -8.47
C ALA A 580 11.64 20.58 -8.12
N THR A 581 10.76 20.71 -9.11
CA THR A 581 9.34 21.03 -8.93
C THR A 581 8.63 19.93 -8.14
N LEU A 582 8.92 18.66 -8.46
CA LEU A 582 8.38 17.51 -7.75
C LEU A 582 8.79 17.52 -6.27
N LEU A 583 10.08 17.72 -5.99
CA LEU A 583 10.60 17.81 -4.63
C LEU A 583 10.02 19.00 -3.86
N LEU A 584 9.87 20.16 -4.49
CA LEU A 584 9.26 21.33 -3.88
C LEU A 584 7.78 21.09 -3.55
N GLY A 585 7.06 20.37 -4.41
CA GLY A 585 5.70 19.93 -4.13
C GLY A 585 5.61 19.06 -2.86
N ILE A 586 6.58 18.18 -2.63
CA ILE A 586 6.69 17.37 -1.41
C ILE A 586 7.05 18.26 -0.21
N VAL A 587 8.01 19.17 -0.33
CA VAL A 587 8.37 20.10 0.77
C VAL A 587 7.15 20.88 1.24
N ASN A 588 6.37 21.44 0.31
CA ASN A 588 5.26 22.33 0.64
C ASN A 588 4.02 21.61 1.21
N ASN A 589 3.82 20.33 0.87
CA ASN A 589 2.55 19.62 1.17
C ASN A 589 2.71 18.35 2.03
N VAL A 590 3.94 17.85 2.18
CA VAL A 590 4.23 16.57 2.87
C VAL A 590 5.13 16.79 4.09
N ILE A 591 6.14 17.63 3.98
CA ILE A 591 7.07 17.87 5.09
C ILE A 591 6.47 18.90 6.05
N PRO A 592 6.40 18.61 7.36
CA PRO A 592 5.96 19.59 8.35
C PRO A 592 6.85 20.85 8.33
N PRO A 593 6.27 22.06 8.37
CA PRO A 593 7.06 23.30 8.31
C PRO A 593 7.95 23.43 9.56
N LEU A 594 9.20 23.82 9.35
CA LEU A 594 10.17 24.11 10.41
C LEU A 594 9.81 25.44 11.09
N ASN A 595 9.00 25.42 12.16
CA ASN A 595 8.67 26.53 13.06
C ASN A 595 8.57 27.94 12.43
N ASN A 596 7.36 28.36 12.06
CA ASN A 596 7.01 29.77 12.16
C ASN A 596 6.27 29.97 13.47
N ASN A 597 6.83 30.74 14.41
CA ASN A 597 6.04 31.33 15.50
C ASN A 597 4.86 32.08 14.85
N PRO A 598 3.62 31.62 15.00
CA PRO A 598 2.50 32.40 14.53
C PRO A 598 2.37 33.54 15.54
N LYS A 599 2.80 34.76 15.15
CA LYS A 599 2.33 35.95 15.84
C LYS A 599 0.80 36.00 15.66
N TYR A 600 0.09 35.49 16.66
CA TYR A 600 -1.33 35.66 16.99
C TYR A 600 -2.39 35.30 15.93
N GLY A 601 -3.24 34.31 16.29
CA GLY A 601 -4.49 33.98 15.59
C GLY A 601 -5.14 32.66 16.02
N CYS A 602 -5.39 32.49 17.32
CA CYS A 602 -6.19 31.46 18.03
C CYS A 602 -6.92 30.36 17.22
N ILE A 603 -6.52 29.08 17.40
CA ILE A 603 -7.45 27.93 17.44
C ILE A 603 -7.45 27.47 18.90
N GLY A 604 -8.55 27.75 19.60
CA GLY A 604 -8.68 27.53 21.03
C GLY A 604 -8.98 26.07 21.38
N ASP A 605 -8.16 25.52 22.27
CA ASP A 605 -8.58 24.52 23.23
C ASP A 605 -9.62 25.13 24.19
N SER A 606 -10.71 24.41 24.38
CA SER A 606 -11.84 24.83 25.20
C SER A 606 -11.62 24.54 26.69
N SER A 607 -11.43 25.59 27.51
CA SER A 607 -11.88 25.61 28.91
C SER A 607 -12.10 27.05 29.44
N ASN A 608 -13.37 27.36 29.75
CA ASN A 608 -13.93 28.35 30.70
C ASN A 608 -13.16 29.65 31.08
N ASN A 609 -13.72 30.83 30.75
CA ASN A 609 -14.48 31.70 31.68
C ASN A 609 -14.83 33.09 31.10
N LEU A 610 -15.92 33.66 31.64
CA LEU A 610 -16.57 34.96 31.37
C LEU A 610 -15.65 36.19 31.22
N GLY A 611 -16.05 37.15 30.36
CA GLY A 611 -15.65 38.57 30.49
C GLY A 611 -15.78 39.48 29.27
N ARG A 612 -16.97 40.07 29.07
CA ARG A 612 -17.33 41.35 28.42
C ARG A 612 -16.29 42.23 27.63
N THR A 613 -16.73 42.60 26.41
CA THR A 613 -16.84 43.96 25.80
C THR A 613 -15.71 44.68 25.02
N VAL A 614 -16.10 45.09 23.80
CA VAL A 614 -15.94 46.39 23.08
C VAL A 614 -14.98 46.48 21.86
N HIS A 615 -15.61 46.89 20.76
CA HIS A 615 -15.18 47.37 19.44
C HIS A 615 -13.87 48.17 19.34
N THR A 616 -13.13 48.01 18.23
CA THR A 616 -12.80 49.11 17.29
C THR A 616 -12.21 48.62 15.95
N LYS A 617 -12.33 49.48 14.94
CA LYS A 617 -12.23 49.26 13.47
C LYS A 617 -10.84 48.92 12.93
N ALA A 618 -10.84 48.20 11.80
CA ALA A 618 -9.70 47.95 10.92
C ALA A 618 -9.26 49.19 10.10
N PRO A 619 -8.00 49.21 9.64
CA PRO A 619 -7.65 49.75 8.33
C PRO A 619 -7.11 48.65 7.40
N ALA A 620 -7.59 48.69 6.16
CA ALA A 620 -7.12 47.86 5.06
C ALA A 620 -5.72 48.31 4.59
N SER A 621 -4.86 47.34 4.26
CA SER A 621 -3.82 47.55 3.26
C SER A 621 -3.53 46.27 2.49
N SER A 622 -3.50 46.44 1.18
CA SER A 622 -3.21 45.53 0.08
C SER A 622 -1.96 44.65 0.26
N GLN A 623 -2.13 43.33 0.16
CA GLN A 623 -1.09 42.43 -0.38
C GLN A 623 -1.75 41.29 -1.17
N SER A 624 -1.42 41.22 -2.46
CA SER A 624 -1.60 40.06 -3.33
C SER A 624 -0.59 38.99 -2.94
N GLY A 625 -1.03 38.01 -2.15
CA GLY A 625 -0.27 36.81 -1.80
C GLY A 625 -1.09 35.57 -2.13
N SER A 626 -0.46 34.59 -2.77
CA SER A 626 -1.03 33.33 -3.24
C SER A 626 -1.83 32.60 -2.15
N THR A 627 -3.03 32.19 -2.51
CA THR A 627 -4.07 31.45 -1.79
C THR A 627 -3.71 30.05 -1.25
N ASN A 628 -2.43 29.69 -1.12
CA ASN A 628 -2.02 28.28 -0.93
C ASN A 628 -2.12 27.75 0.51
N SER A 629 -2.58 28.54 1.48
CA SER A 629 -2.77 28.04 2.87
C SER A 629 -4.09 27.31 3.09
N SER A 630 -5.02 27.31 2.11
CA SER A 630 -6.33 26.66 2.24
C SER A 630 -6.39 25.21 1.73
N GLU A 631 -5.41 24.74 0.95
CA GLU A 631 -5.44 23.40 0.35
C GLU A 631 -5.03 22.27 1.31
N SER A 632 -4.32 22.57 2.40
CA SER A 632 -3.82 21.56 3.35
C SER A 632 -4.90 20.95 4.27
N GLN A 633 -6.13 21.48 4.23
CA GLN A 633 -7.26 21.03 5.05
C GLN A 633 -8.41 20.43 4.22
N ARG A 634 -8.11 19.65 3.17
CA ARG A 634 -9.16 18.91 2.46
C ARG A 634 -9.81 17.86 3.38
N ALA A 635 -11.14 17.80 3.37
CA ALA A 635 -11.89 16.83 4.16
C ALA A 635 -11.69 15.41 3.63
N PHE A 636 -11.81 14.39 4.49
CA PHE A 636 -11.60 12.99 4.12
C PHE A 636 -12.41 12.56 2.88
N TYR A 637 -13.68 12.95 2.79
CA TYR A 637 -14.54 12.60 1.66
C TYR A 637 -14.04 13.14 0.30
N GLN A 638 -13.19 14.17 0.30
CA GLN A 638 -12.60 14.74 -0.92
C GLN A 638 -11.38 13.92 -1.37
N ILE A 639 -10.74 13.16 -0.48
CA ILE A 639 -9.55 12.35 -0.74
C ILE A 639 -9.65 11.03 0.04
N GLN A 640 -10.52 10.13 -0.39
CA GLN A 640 -10.73 8.86 0.32
C GLN A 640 -9.60 7.84 0.12
N ASP A 641 -8.94 7.88 -1.04
CA ASP A 641 -7.74 7.09 -1.34
C ASP A 641 -6.68 8.06 -1.88
N PRO A 642 -5.51 8.19 -1.24
CA PRO A 642 -5.00 7.39 -0.12
C PRO A 642 -5.52 7.75 1.28
N GLY A 643 -6.41 8.74 1.41
CA GLY A 643 -7.07 9.11 2.68
C GLY A 643 -6.68 10.47 3.24
N THR A 644 -5.56 11.05 2.79
CA THR A 644 -5.10 12.39 3.16
C THR A 644 -4.47 13.09 1.96
N TYR A 645 -4.48 14.42 1.96
CA TYR A 645 -3.86 15.21 0.90
C TYR A 645 -2.34 15.00 0.84
N THR A 646 -1.67 14.94 1.98
CA THR A 646 -0.24 14.65 2.07
C THR A 646 0.13 13.30 1.45
N GLN A 647 -0.63 12.23 1.75
CA GLN A 647 -0.39 10.94 1.10
C GLN A 647 -0.71 10.99 -0.39
N LEU A 648 -1.73 11.74 -0.82
CA LEU A 648 -2.06 11.87 -2.24
C LEU A 648 -0.87 12.45 -3.02
N VAL A 649 -0.29 13.55 -2.54
CA VAL A 649 0.88 14.20 -3.17
C VAL A 649 2.08 13.25 -3.24
N LEU A 650 2.32 12.47 -2.19
CA LEU A 650 3.42 11.50 -2.17
C LEU A 650 3.18 10.35 -3.16
N GLU A 651 1.96 9.78 -3.18
CA GLU A 651 1.60 8.67 -4.08
C GLU A 651 1.61 9.12 -5.55
N THR A 652 1.14 10.33 -5.87
CA THR A 652 1.24 10.86 -7.25
C THR A 652 2.69 11.04 -7.68
N ALA A 653 3.57 11.56 -6.80
CA ALA A 653 4.98 11.68 -7.11
C ALA A 653 5.66 10.33 -7.38
N VAL A 654 5.32 9.31 -6.58
CA VAL A 654 5.80 7.93 -6.79
C VAL A 654 5.29 7.35 -8.11
N ILE A 655 3.99 7.52 -8.41
CA ILE A 655 3.38 7.07 -9.66
C ILE A 655 4.03 7.74 -10.86
N GLU A 656 4.31 9.04 -10.80
CA GLU A 656 5.02 9.77 -11.86
C GLU A 656 6.38 9.14 -12.14
N LEU A 657 7.22 8.98 -11.11
CA LEU A 657 8.57 8.42 -11.28
C LEU A 657 8.57 6.98 -11.79
N LEU A 658 7.64 6.14 -11.31
CA LEU A 658 7.52 4.76 -11.78
C LEU A 658 7.02 4.66 -13.23
N SER A 659 6.37 5.71 -13.74
CA SER A 659 5.78 5.71 -15.08
C SER A 659 6.66 6.35 -16.15
N LEU A 660 7.71 7.07 -15.75
CA LEU A 660 8.61 7.69 -16.71
C LEU A 660 9.31 6.61 -17.56
N PRO A 661 9.42 6.78 -18.88
CA PRO A 661 10.03 5.80 -19.77
C PRO A 661 11.58 5.81 -19.72
N VAL A 662 12.17 6.10 -18.56
CA VAL A 662 13.62 6.16 -18.34
C VAL A 662 14.08 5.20 -17.24
N SER A 663 15.37 4.89 -17.22
CA SER A 663 15.93 3.99 -16.22
C SER A 663 15.95 4.62 -14.82
N ALA A 664 15.87 3.77 -13.79
CA ALA A 664 16.05 4.18 -12.39
C ALA A 664 17.37 4.94 -12.19
N SER A 665 18.45 4.54 -12.88
CA SER A 665 19.75 5.19 -12.82
C SER A 665 19.68 6.67 -13.25
N GLN A 666 18.99 6.95 -14.36
CA GLN A 666 18.81 8.32 -14.86
C GLN A 666 17.97 9.15 -13.89
N ILE A 667 16.85 8.61 -13.39
CA ILE A 667 15.99 9.31 -12.41
C ILE A 667 16.78 9.65 -11.15
N VAL A 668 17.50 8.67 -10.59
CA VAL A 668 18.32 8.85 -9.39
C VAL A 668 19.42 9.88 -9.63
N SER A 669 20.13 9.79 -10.77
CA SER A 669 21.16 10.77 -11.12
C SER A 669 20.60 12.18 -11.22
N SER A 670 19.42 12.38 -11.83
CA SER A 670 18.79 13.70 -11.94
C SER A 670 18.33 14.23 -10.58
N LEU A 671 17.72 13.38 -9.74
CA LEU A 671 17.37 13.74 -8.37
C LEU A 671 18.62 14.17 -7.58
N LEU A 672 19.71 13.41 -7.67
CA LEU A 672 20.96 13.71 -6.98
C LEU A 672 21.56 15.03 -7.46
N GLN A 673 21.62 15.26 -8.77
CA GLN A 673 22.09 16.53 -9.32
C GLN A 673 21.29 17.73 -8.78
N THR A 674 19.98 17.55 -8.56
CA THR A 674 19.12 18.59 -7.99
C THR A 674 19.44 18.90 -6.53
N VAL A 675 19.72 17.90 -5.67
CA VAL A 675 20.00 18.13 -4.23
C VAL A 675 21.48 18.36 -3.90
N VAL A 676 22.41 17.79 -4.67
CA VAL A 676 23.87 17.87 -4.40
C VAL A 676 24.41 19.27 -4.66
N ASN A 677 23.86 20.00 -5.64
CA ASN A 677 24.36 21.31 -6.07
C ASN A 677 23.69 22.52 -5.39
N ILE A 678 22.83 22.31 -4.39
CA ILE A 678 22.16 23.40 -3.68
C ILE A 678 23.14 24.03 -2.69
N GLN A 679 23.83 25.09 -3.11
CA GLN A 679 24.72 25.85 -2.24
C GLN A 679 23.93 26.62 -1.16
N PRO A 680 24.19 26.42 0.14
CA PRO A 680 23.56 27.20 1.22
C PRO A 680 23.95 28.68 1.19
N THR A 681 25.07 29.02 0.55
CA THR A 681 25.75 30.32 0.62
C THR A 681 25.77 31.06 -0.72
N LEU A 682 24.62 31.55 -1.17
CA LEU A 682 24.57 32.65 -2.15
C LEU A 682 24.19 33.95 -1.43
N ILE A 683 25.03 34.35 -0.47
CA ILE A 683 25.08 35.70 0.08
C ILE A 683 26.55 36.08 0.19
N GLN A 684 27.07 36.76 -0.84
CA GLN A 684 28.11 37.82 -0.81
C GLN A 684 28.71 38.06 -2.22
N SER A 685 27.89 38.32 -3.23
CA SER A 685 28.30 39.14 -4.38
C SER A 685 27.13 39.35 -5.32
N GLY A 686 26.62 40.58 -5.40
CA GLY A 686 25.61 40.96 -6.41
C GLY A 686 24.64 42.03 -5.95
N ASN A 687 25.14 43.21 -5.58
CA ASN A 687 24.60 44.53 -5.94
C ASN A 687 25.22 45.64 -5.06
N CYS A 688 26.42 46.09 -5.45
CA CYS A 688 26.72 47.51 -5.37
C CYS A 688 26.04 48.18 -6.55
N LEU A 689 25.04 49.02 -6.32
CA LEU A 689 24.68 50.20 -7.15
C LEU A 689 23.55 50.98 -6.46
N HIS A 690 23.93 51.82 -5.50
CA HIS A 690 23.54 53.24 -5.37
C HIS A 690 24.03 53.76 -4.03
N GLY A 691 24.95 54.73 -4.07
CA GLY A 691 25.50 55.37 -2.88
C GLY A 691 24.63 56.51 -2.36
N ALA A 692 24.67 56.72 -1.04
CA ALA A 692 24.88 58.00 -0.37
C ALA A 692 25.14 57.77 1.14
N PRO A 693 25.89 58.64 1.84
CA PRO A 693 26.66 58.29 3.03
C PRO A 693 25.99 58.72 4.35
N ASN A 694 26.52 58.17 5.45
CA ASN A 694 26.28 58.49 6.87
C ASN A 694 25.24 57.62 7.59
N GLY A 695 25.77 56.58 8.25
CA GLY A 695 25.08 55.84 9.29
C GLY A 695 26.03 54.81 9.89
N VAL A 696 26.64 55.13 11.03
CA VAL A 696 27.42 54.19 11.83
C VAL A 696 26.45 53.12 12.34
N ALA A 697 26.44 51.94 11.72
CA ALA A 697 25.64 50.80 12.17
C ALA A 697 26.57 49.65 12.53
N GLN A 698 26.45 49.24 13.80
CA GLN A 698 27.16 48.15 14.44
C GLN A 698 26.99 46.83 13.67
N GLY A 699 28.11 46.16 13.39
CA GLY A 699 28.13 44.85 12.75
C GLY A 699 27.51 43.77 13.65
N SER A 700 26.50 43.09 13.13
CA SER A 700 26.06 41.78 13.60
C SER A 700 27.00 40.73 13.00
N THR A 701 27.99 40.30 13.78
CA THR A 701 28.93 39.24 13.42
C THR A 701 28.28 37.88 13.63
N LEU A 702 28.08 37.12 12.55
CA LEU A 702 27.93 35.66 12.60
C LEU A 702 29.18 35.05 13.27
N PRO A 703 29.06 33.93 14.00
CA PRO A 703 30.21 33.29 14.61
C PRO A 703 31.14 32.75 13.51
N THR A 704 32.34 33.31 13.44
CA THR A 704 33.47 32.74 12.72
C THR A 704 34.22 31.78 13.66
N SER A 705 34.72 30.68 13.11
CA SER A 705 35.35 29.57 13.85
C SER A 705 36.51 30.01 14.78
N PRO A 706 36.74 29.33 15.91
CA PRO A 706 37.89 29.56 16.78
C PRO A 706 39.10 28.74 16.29
N SER A 707 39.69 29.11 15.16
CA SER A 707 41.03 28.67 14.76
C SER A 707 41.51 29.57 13.63
N GLY A 708 42.35 30.55 13.98
CA GLY A 708 42.91 31.51 13.03
C GLY A 708 44.05 30.93 12.20
N GLY A 709 44.19 31.45 10.99
CA GLY A 709 45.48 31.55 10.29
C GLY A 709 45.68 30.63 9.08
N SER A 710 45.18 31.04 7.91
CA SER A 710 45.96 31.05 6.67
C SER A 710 45.21 31.83 5.59
N THR A 711 45.82 32.90 5.10
CA THR A 711 45.34 33.74 4.00
C THR A 711 45.89 33.31 2.63
N ASP A 712 46.41 32.09 2.49
CA ASP A 712 47.07 31.65 1.25
C ASP A 712 46.35 30.48 0.59
N SER A 713 45.19 30.73 0.00
CA SER A 713 44.60 29.83 -1.00
C SER A 713 43.76 30.59 -2.03
N LEU A 714 44.36 31.58 -2.70
CA LEU A 714 43.80 32.28 -3.86
C LEU A 714 44.16 31.61 -5.21
N GLY A 715 44.69 30.39 -5.21
CA GLY A 715 45.23 29.75 -6.41
C GLY A 715 44.86 28.28 -6.56
N ALA A 716 43.56 27.93 -6.56
CA ALA A 716 43.10 26.65 -7.07
C ALA A 716 41.89 26.87 -7.98
N SER A 717 42.07 26.48 -9.24
CA SER A 717 41.16 26.51 -10.38
C SER A 717 39.68 26.39 -10.00
N ARG A 718 38.92 27.49 -10.06
CA ARG A 718 37.46 27.45 -10.07
C ARG A 718 37.01 26.76 -11.36
N SER A 719 36.55 25.51 -11.27
CA SER A 719 35.70 24.93 -12.31
C SER A 719 34.42 25.77 -12.41
N PRO A 720 33.96 26.14 -13.62
CA PRO A 720 32.77 26.96 -13.78
C PRO A 720 31.55 26.23 -13.21
N PRO A 721 30.55 26.95 -12.68
CA PRO A 721 29.29 26.34 -12.30
C PRO A 721 28.67 25.68 -13.55
N VAL A 722 28.21 24.44 -13.40
CA VAL A 722 27.43 23.77 -14.45
C VAL A 722 26.20 24.64 -14.73
N SER A 723 26.09 25.11 -15.97
CA SER A 723 24.98 25.95 -16.41
C SER A 723 23.67 25.15 -16.33
N GLY A 724 22.72 25.57 -15.50
CA GLY A 724 21.39 24.93 -15.48
C GLY A 724 20.43 25.45 -14.42
N ILE A 725 20.83 25.53 -13.15
CA ILE A 725 19.85 25.72 -12.06
C ILE A 725 19.91 27.16 -11.54
N ASN A 726 18.89 27.97 -11.87
CA ASN A 726 18.73 29.33 -11.38
C ASN A 726 18.11 29.33 -9.97
N THR A 727 18.92 29.10 -8.93
CA THR A 727 18.50 28.94 -7.53
C THR A 727 17.75 30.15 -6.95
N SER A 728 17.90 31.34 -7.53
CA SER A 728 17.20 32.56 -7.13
C SER A 728 15.68 32.48 -7.29
N ASN A 729 15.17 31.72 -8.28
CA ASN A 729 13.73 31.59 -8.52
C ASN A 729 13.06 30.69 -7.46
N PHE A 730 13.74 29.62 -7.00
CA PHE A 730 13.21 28.66 -6.04
C PHE A 730 13.06 29.24 -4.62
N VAL A 731 13.98 30.10 -4.20
CA VAL A 731 13.92 30.78 -2.88
C VAL A 731 12.74 31.76 -2.85
N SER A 732 12.49 32.49 -3.96
CA SER A 732 11.41 33.47 -4.04
C SER A 732 10.00 32.85 -3.98
N TRP A 733 9.84 31.58 -4.39
CA TRP A 733 8.56 30.88 -4.43
C TRP A 733 8.26 30.04 -3.18
N SER A 734 9.28 29.69 -2.39
CA SER A 734 9.14 28.79 -1.24
C SER A 734 9.02 29.52 0.10
N GLY A 735 9.47 30.77 0.19
CA GLY A 735 9.45 31.56 1.43
C GLY A 735 10.47 31.13 2.50
N TYR A 736 11.31 30.13 2.22
CA TYR A 736 12.38 29.64 3.11
C TYR A 736 13.72 30.31 2.79
N THR A 737 14.65 30.31 3.76
CA THR A 737 16.05 30.66 3.46
C THR A 737 16.71 29.57 2.60
N CYS A 738 17.74 29.91 1.81
CA CYS A 738 18.43 28.95 0.93
C CYS A 738 18.93 27.71 1.69
N GLN A 739 19.47 27.92 2.91
CA GLN A 739 19.94 26.86 3.80
C GLN A 739 18.80 25.94 4.29
N GLN A 740 17.67 26.51 4.72
CA GLN A 740 16.51 25.72 5.16
C GLN A 740 15.89 24.92 4.01
N LEU A 741 15.77 25.55 2.84
CA LEU A 741 15.22 24.91 1.64
C LEU A 741 16.10 23.73 1.19
N SER A 742 17.43 23.85 1.25
CA SER A 742 18.35 22.76 0.92
C SER A 742 18.09 21.51 1.78
N CYS A 743 18.03 21.68 3.11
CA CYS A 743 17.75 20.56 4.02
C CYS A 743 16.37 19.92 3.77
N LEU A 744 15.35 20.74 3.51
CA LEU A 744 14.00 20.26 3.22
C LEU A 744 13.93 19.49 1.90
N LEU A 745 14.64 19.93 0.86
CA LEU A 745 14.72 19.23 -0.43
C LEU A 745 15.47 17.89 -0.30
N ILE A 746 16.55 17.84 0.48
CA ILE A 746 17.25 16.59 0.81
C ILE A 746 16.30 15.63 1.54
N GLN A 747 15.56 16.13 2.53
CA GLN A 747 14.58 15.34 3.26
C GLN A 747 13.45 14.81 2.36
N ALA A 748 12.94 15.66 1.45
CA ALA A 748 11.91 15.28 0.48
C ALA A 748 12.43 14.20 -0.48
N CYS A 749 13.67 14.35 -0.94
CA CYS A 749 14.29 13.40 -1.86
C CYS A 749 14.51 12.03 -1.19
N GLY A 750 15.04 12.01 0.05
CA GLY A 750 15.20 10.78 0.82
C GLY A 750 13.88 10.08 1.12
N LEU A 751 12.84 10.84 1.49
CA LEU A 751 11.49 10.30 1.69
C LEU A 751 10.89 9.73 0.39
N LEU A 752 11.00 10.45 -0.73
CA LEU A 752 10.49 10.00 -2.02
C LEU A 752 11.18 8.73 -2.50
N LEU A 753 12.52 8.69 -2.42
CA LEU A 753 13.31 7.52 -2.79
C LEU A 753 12.94 6.31 -1.91
N ALA A 754 12.64 6.51 -0.62
CA ALA A 754 12.21 5.42 0.26
C ALA A 754 10.88 4.77 -0.16
N GLN A 755 10.01 5.49 -0.90
CA GLN A 755 8.75 4.94 -1.39
C GLN A 755 8.88 4.13 -2.70
N LEU A 756 10.04 4.17 -3.34
CA LEU A 756 10.33 3.50 -4.60
C LEU A 756 10.93 2.10 -4.38
N PRO A 757 10.79 1.18 -5.37
CA PRO A 757 11.37 -0.17 -5.29
C PRO A 757 12.90 -0.19 -5.06
N PRO A 758 13.44 -1.30 -4.52
CA PRO A 758 14.88 -1.44 -4.22
C PRO A 758 15.83 -1.16 -5.39
N ASP A 759 15.37 -1.32 -6.64
CA ASP A 759 16.11 -0.94 -7.85
C ASP A 759 16.62 0.51 -7.78
N PHE A 760 15.82 1.44 -7.29
CA PHE A 760 16.21 2.85 -7.14
C PHE A 760 17.24 3.04 -6.01
N HIS A 761 17.11 2.28 -4.91
CA HIS A 761 18.06 2.36 -3.79
C HIS A 761 19.43 1.84 -4.20
N LEU A 762 19.48 0.76 -4.98
CA LEU A 762 20.73 0.22 -5.50
C LEU A 762 21.45 1.25 -6.40
N GLN A 763 20.71 1.91 -7.30
CA GLN A 763 21.26 2.98 -8.13
C GLN A 763 21.75 4.16 -7.29
N LEU A 764 21.01 4.54 -6.24
CA LEU A 764 21.45 5.57 -5.30
C LEU A 764 22.75 5.19 -4.61
N TYR A 765 22.88 3.96 -4.12
CA TYR A 765 24.08 3.52 -3.41
C TYR A 765 25.32 3.55 -4.32
N MET A 766 25.16 3.14 -5.58
CA MET A 766 26.25 3.20 -6.57
C MET A 766 26.63 4.65 -6.89
N GLU A 767 25.65 5.51 -7.18
CA GLU A 767 25.90 6.89 -7.58
C GLU A 767 26.43 7.75 -6.42
N ALA A 768 25.90 7.56 -5.21
CA ALA A 768 26.42 8.20 -3.99
C ALA A 768 27.88 7.80 -3.74
N SER A 769 28.20 6.50 -3.88
CA SER A 769 29.57 6.01 -3.72
C SER A 769 30.51 6.57 -4.80
N ARG A 770 30.02 6.73 -6.04
CA ARG A 770 30.75 7.36 -7.13
C ARG A 770 31.08 8.82 -6.83
N ILE A 771 30.10 9.63 -6.40
CA ILE A 771 30.31 11.04 -6.03
C ILE A 771 31.35 11.16 -4.90
N ILE A 772 31.27 10.29 -3.90
CA ILE A 772 32.25 10.26 -2.80
C ILE A 772 33.65 9.94 -3.33
N LYS A 773 33.80 8.94 -4.20
CA LYS A 773 35.11 8.54 -4.76
C LYS A 773 35.72 9.54 -5.74
N ASP A 774 34.89 10.13 -6.59
CA ASP A 774 35.33 11.08 -7.62
C ASP A 774 35.70 12.46 -7.03
N SER A 775 35.54 12.64 -5.71
CA SER A 775 35.90 13.85 -5.01
C SER A 775 37.41 14.11 -5.06
N TRP A 776 37.80 15.31 -5.53
CA TRP A 776 39.21 15.68 -5.75
C TRP A 776 40.08 15.59 -4.47
N TRP A 777 39.47 15.76 -3.31
CA TRP A 777 40.05 15.52 -1.99
C TRP A 777 40.71 14.14 -1.81
N LEU A 778 40.19 13.11 -2.48
CA LEU A 778 40.70 11.74 -2.41
C LEU A 778 41.68 11.42 -3.54
N THR A 779 41.87 12.32 -4.51
CA THR A 779 42.67 12.09 -5.72
C THR A 779 43.84 13.07 -5.90
N ASP A 780 43.86 14.22 -5.21
CA ASP A 780 44.96 15.19 -5.23
C ASP A 780 45.99 14.92 -4.12
N GLY A 781 47.13 14.33 -4.49
CA GLY A 781 48.24 14.01 -3.57
C GLY A 781 49.07 15.20 -3.10
N LYS A 782 48.63 16.45 -3.34
CA LYS A 782 49.40 17.68 -3.04
C LYS A 782 49.12 18.30 -1.68
N ARG A 783 48.01 17.96 -1.01
CA ARG A 783 47.66 18.48 0.33
C ARG A 783 48.08 17.50 1.44
N SER A 784 48.34 18.03 2.64
CA SER A 784 48.74 17.19 3.77
C SER A 784 47.56 16.34 4.28
N LEU A 785 47.86 15.15 4.81
CA LEU A 785 46.84 14.23 5.34
C LEU A 785 45.98 14.88 6.45
N GLY A 786 46.58 15.75 7.27
CA GLY A 786 45.88 16.46 8.35
C GLY A 786 44.90 17.55 7.89
N GLU A 787 45.18 18.24 6.78
CA GLU A 787 44.25 19.22 6.19
C GLU A 787 43.01 18.55 5.60
N LEU A 788 43.21 17.39 4.95
CA LEU A 788 42.15 16.56 4.40
C LEU A 788 41.22 16.04 5.52
N ASP A 789 41.81 15.55 6.60
CA ASP A 789 41.09 15.04 7.75
C ASP A 789 40.27 16.12 8.48
N SER A 790 40.81 17.33 8.58
CA SER A 790 40.10 18.48 9.14
C SER A 790 38.89 18.89 8.28
N ALA A 791 39.08 19.00 6.95
CA ALA A 791 38.00 19.37 6.03
C ALA A 791 36.84 18.35 6.04
N VAL A 792 37.16 17.06 6.09
CA VAL A 792 36.18 15.97 6.19
C VAL A 792 35.47 15.97 7.55
N GLY A 793 36.19 16.24 8.63
CA GLY A 793 35.62 16.37 9.97
C GLY A 793 34.53 17.46 10.05
N TYR A 794 34.77 18.63 9.43
CA TYR A 794 33.80 19.73 9.44
C TYR A 794 32.62 19.53 8.49
N ALA A 795 32.87 19.05 7.26
CA ALA A 795 31.83 18.87 6.24
C ALA A 795 30.78 17.81 6.60
N LEU A 796 31.15 16.83 7.44
CA LEU A 796 30.29 15.71 7.83
C LEU A 796 29.50 15.93 9.14
N MET A 797 29.78 17.02 9.87
CA MET A 797 29.11 17.31 11.16
C MET A 797 27.79 18.04 10.97
N ASP A 798 27.72 18.96 10.01
CA ASP A 798 26.50 19.68 9.64
C ASP A 798 26.55 20.05 8.15
N PRO A 799 25.63 19.54 7.30
CA PRO A 799 25.60 19.89 5.88
C PRO A 799 25.39 21.39 5.64
N THR A 800 24.85 22.12 6.63
CA THR A 800 24.75 23.57 6.57
C THR A 800 26.06 24.31 6.84
N TRP A 801 27.06 23.63 7.41
CA TRP A 801 28.41 24.15 7.65
C TRP A 801 29.39 23.76 6.54
N ALA A 802 29.00 22.83 5.65
CA ALA A 802 29.80 22.37 4.52
C ALA A 802 30.05 23.43 3.43
N ALA A 803 29.74 24.70 3.69
CA ALA A 803 29.72 25.81 2.75
C ALA A 803 31.09 26.37 2.32
N GLN A 804 32.21 25.74 2.69
CA GLN A 804 33.56 26.25 2.40
C GLN A 804 34.04 25.92 0.98
N ASP A 805 33.62 24.80 0.38
CA ASP A 805 33.86 24.46 -1.03
C ASP A 805 32.77 23.55 -1.65
N ASN A 806 32.77 23.41 -2.97
CA ASN A 806 31.73 22.65 -3.68
C ASN A 806 31.76 21.15 -3.37
N THR A 807 32.92 20.61 -3.01
CA THR A 807 33.11 19.18 -2.78
C THR A 807 32.70 18.79 -1.36
N SER A 808 33.04 19.62 -0.36
CA SER A 808 32.50 19.49 1.00
C SER A 808 30.98 19.48 1.01
N THR A 809 30.36 20.44 0.30
CA THR A 809 28.90 20.56 0.20
C THR A 809 28.30 19.32 -0.46
N ALA A 810 28.88 18.85 -1.56
CA ALA A 810 28.39 17.68 -2.28
C ALA A 810 28.41 16.41 -1.41
N ILE A 811 29.52 16.14 -0.73
CA ILE A 811 29.64 14.97 0.15
C ILE A 811 28.69 15.08 1.34
N GLY A 812 28.62 16.24 1.99
CA GLY A 812 27.69 16.48 3.11
C GLY A 812 26.23 16.26 2.72
N ASN A 813 25.81 16.77 1.57
CA ASN A 813 24.45 16.60 1.05
C ASN A 813 24.15 15.13 0.68
N VAL A 814 25.11 14.40 0.09
CA VAL A 814 24.96 12.97 -0.20
C VAL A 814 24.80 12.16 1.08
N VAL A 815 25.61 12.42 2.11
CA VAL A 815 25.51 11.73 3.40
C VAL A 815 24.16 12.03 4.06
N ALA A 816 23.73 13.29 4.06
CA ALA A 816 22.42 13.70 4.59
C ALA A 816 21.26 13.04 3.83
N LEU A 817 21.35 12.92 2.50
CA LEU A 817 20.37 12.21 1.68
C LEU A 817 20.30 10.73 2.03
N LEU A 818 21.45 10.06 2.20
CA LEU A 818 21.50 8.67 2.63
C LEU A 818 20.86 8.48 4.00
N HIS A 819 21.12 9.38 4.96
CA HIS A 819 20.47 9.33 6.28
C HIS A 819 18.96 9.56 6.19
N SER A 820 18.51 10.50 5.37
CA SER A 820 17.08 10.74 5.13
C SER A 820 16.41 9.52 4.48
N LEU A 821 17.07 8.86 3.53
CA LEU A 821 16.59 7.59 2.99
C LEU A 821 16.52 6.53 4.10
N PHE A 822 17.63 6.33 4.81
CA PHE A 822 17.74 5.30 5.85
C PHE A 822 16.78 5.49 7.00
N SER A 823 16.30 6.71 7.31
CA SER A 823 15.26 6.90 8.32
C SER A 823 13.88 6.42 7.88
N ASN A 824 13.65 6.32 6.57
CA ASN A 824 12.34 6.01 5.98
C ASN A 824 12.24 4.60 5.37
N LEU A 825 13.36 3.91 5.13
CA LEU A 825 13.33 2.53 4.61
C LEU A 825 12.71 1.56 5.62
N PRO A 826 12.04 0.48 5.21
CA PRO A 826 11.70 -0.66 6.08
C PRO A 826 12.96 -1.39 6.55
N GLN A 827 12.86 -2.14 7.65
CA GLN A 827 14.01 -2.84 8.24
C GLN A 827 14.66 -3.85 7.28
N GLU A 828 13.86 -4.60 6.53
CA GLU A 828 14.35 -5.59 5.55
C GLU A 828 15.27 -4.95 4.49
N TRP A 829 14.93 -3.77 3.98
CA TRP A 829 15.68 -3.12 2.91
C TRP A 829 16.99 -2.48 3.39
N LEU A 830 17.15 -2.26 4.69
CA LEU A 830 18.41 -1.78 5.26
C LEU A 830 19.56 -2.78 5.06
N GLU A 831 19.26 -4.06 4.82
CA GLU A 831 20.30 -5.03 4.46
C GLU A 831 21.03 -4.61 3.17
N GLY A 832 20.36 -3.98 2.21
CA GLY A 832 20.93 -3.54 0.93
C GLY A 832 22.04 -2.48 1.07
N THR A 833 22.12 -1.79 2.21
CA THR A 833 23.11 -0.72 2.44
C THR A 833 24.57 -1.21 2.38
N HIS A 834 24.82 -2.51 2.56
CA HIS A 834 26.14 -3.12 2.42
C HIS A 834 26.80 -2.86 1.05
N VAL A 835 25.99 -2.59 0.01
CA VAL A 835 26.47 -2.25 -1.33
C VAL A 835 27.33 -0.99 -1.34
N ILE A 836 27.06 -0.02 -0.45
CA ILE A 836 27.88 1.20 -0.31
C ILE A 836 29.32 0.82 0.09
N PHE A 837 29.51 -0.06 1.07
CA PHE A 837 30.85 -0.53 1.47
C PHE A 837 31.60 -1.17 0.30
N LYS A 838 30.91 -2.03 -0.48
CA LYS A 838 31.49 -2.68 -1.65
C LYS A 838 31.99 -1.66 -2.67
N HIS A 839 31.21 -0.62 -2.92
CA HIS A 839 31.54 0.41 -3.91
C HIS A 839 32.51 1.46 -3.39
N LEU A 840 32.61 1.68 -2.07
CA LEU A 840 33.63 2.56 -1.50
C LEU A 840 35.01 1.88 -1.47
N ARG A 841 35.11 0.55 -1.34
CA ARG A 841 36.41 -0.14 -1.32
C ARG A 841 37.26 0.06 -2.59
N PRO A 842 38.61 0.04 -2.49
CA PRO A 842 39.40 -0.05 -1.25
C PRO A 842 39.35 1.24 -0.43
N ILE A 843 39.33 1.13 0.90
CA ILE A 843 39.37 2.28 1.83
C ILE A 843 40.81 2.41 2.32
N THR A 844 41.47 3.51 1.99
CA THR A 844 42.93 3.66 2.17
C THR A 844 43.33 4.83 3.07
N SER A 845 42.38 5.67 3.52
CA SER A 845 42.65 6.86 4.32
C SER A 845 41.70 7.00 5.52
N VAL A 846 42.13 7.76 6.53
CA VAL A 846 41.32 8.07 7.73
C VAL A 846 40.09 8.91 7.37
N ALA A 847 40.23 9.89 6.47
CA ALA A 847 39.11 10.61 5.87
C ALA A 847 38.01 9.69 5.31
N MET A 848 38.39 8.69 4.51
CA MET A 848 37.44 7.77 3.88
C MET A 848 36.82 6.80 4.89
N LEU A 849 37.58 6.44 5.92
CA LEU A 849 37.10 5.71 7.09
C LEU A 849 36.02 6.53 7.84
N ARG A 850 36.28 7.81 8.12
CA ARG A 850 35.29 8.72 8.76
C ARG A 850 34.02 8.87 7.94
N ILE A 851 34.11 9.06 6.62
CA ILE A 851 32.92 9.11 5.74
C ILE A 851 32.09 7.82 5.89
N THR A 852 32.75 6.66 5.85
CA THR A 852 32.09 5.35 5.98
C THR A 852 31.39 5.21 7.34
N PHE A 853 32.08 5.57 8.43
CA PHE A 853 31.53 5.57 9.78
C PHE A 853 30.38 6.57 9.93
N ARG A 854 30.43 7.73 9.28
CA ARG A 854 29.36 8.73 9.31
C ARG A 854 28.13 8.29 8.53
N ILE A 855 28.28 7.58 7.41
CA ILE A 855 27.14 7.02 6.67
C ILE A 855 26.44 5.94 7.50
N MET A 856 27.20 5.01 8.08
CA MET A 856 26.64 3.77 8.63
C MET A 856 26.46 3.77 10.16
N GLY A 857 27.25 4.57 10.87
CA GLY A 857 27.19 4.65 12.33
C GLY A 857 25.81 5.05 12.86
N PRO A 858 25.15 6.09 12.31
CA PRO A 858 23.78 6.46 12.70
C PRO A 858 22.72 5.39 12.41
N LEU A 859 23.02 4.39 11.57
CA LEU A 859 22.12 3.28 11.29
C LEU A 859 22.11 2.22 12.41
N LEU A 860 23.25 2.04 13.10
CA LEU A 860 23.41 0.97 14.11
C LEU A 860 22.35 1.01 15.23
N PRO A 861 21.99 2.16 15.83
CA PRO A 861 20.91 2.21 16.82
C PRO A 861 19.58 1.65 16.31
N ARG A 862 19.27 1.91 15.03
CA ARG A 862 18.05 1.40 14.38
C ARG A 862 18.11 -0.12 14.15
N LEU A 863 19.31 -0.65 13.93
CA LEU A 863 19.55 -2.09 13.74
C LEU A 863 19.61 -2.89 15.05
N ALA A 864 19.61 -2.24 16.22
CA ALA A 864 19.84 -2.90 17.50
C ALA A 864 18.88 -4.08 17.77
N ASN A 865 17.64 -4.00 17.30
CA ASN A 865 16.64 -5.08 17.41
C ASN A 865 16.80 -6.16 16.32
N ALA A 866 17.48 -5.84 15.22
CA ALA A 866 17.87 -6.79 14.17
C ALA A 866 19.30 -7.27 14.37
N HIS A 867 19.54 -8.02 15.46
CA HIS A 867 20.87 -8.47 15.93
C HIS A 867 21.81 -8.93 14.82
N THR A 868 21.33 -9.78 13.90
CA THR A 868 22.14 -10.27 12.77
C THR A 868 22.63 -9.15 11.85
N LEU A 869 21.75 -8.21 11.51
CA LEU A 869 22.09 -7.09 10.62
C LEU A 869 22.95 -6.03 11.34
N PHE A 870 22.70 -5.80 12.64
CA PHE A 870 23.58 -4.99 13.49
C PHE A 870 25.02 -5.53 13.47
N ASN A 871 25.18 -6.80 13.81
CA ASN A 871 26.48 -7.46 13.86
C ASN A 871 27.18 -7.48 12.50
N LYS A 872 26.45 -7.74 11.42
CA LYS A 872 26.96 -7.67 10.05
C LYS A 872 27.46 -6.26 9.71
N THR A 873 26.71 -5.22 10.07
CA THR A 873 27.06 -3.82 9.78
C THR A 873 28.27 -3.36 10.62
N LEU A 874 28.31 -3.69 11.90
CA LEU A 874 29.45 -3.42 12.77
C LEU A 874 30.71 -4.15 12.30
N ALA A 875 30.59 -5.42 11.89
CA ALA A 875 31.69 -6.18 11.33
C ALA A 875 32.25 -5.53 10.06
N LEU A 876 31.38 -5.01 9.17
CA LEU A 876 31.81 -4.27 7.99
C LEU A 876 32.60 -3.01 8.38
N LEU A 877 32.11 -2.21 9.33
CA LEU A 877 32.83 -1.03 9.84
C LEU A 877 34.20 -1.38 10.42
N LEU A 878 34.27 -2.40 11.27
CA LEU A 878 35.52 -2.88 11.85
C LEU A 878 36.50 -3.38 10.76
N ASN A 879 36.01 -4.08 9.75
CA ASN A 879 36.83 -4.52 8.61
C ASN A 879 37.38 -3.31 7.85
N THR A 880 36.64 -2.22 7.70
CA THR A 880 37.18 -1.00 7.06
C THR A 880 38.28 -0.33 7.89
N MET A 881 38.26 -0.46 9.22
CA MET A 881 39.40 -0.04 10.05
C MET A 881 40.62 -0.92 9.81
N VAL A 882 40.43 -2.23 9.65
CA VAL A 882 41.50 -3.17 9.28
C VAL A 882 42.04 -2.88 7.87
N ASP A 883 41.18 -2.46 6.95
CA ASP A 883 41.59 -2.03 5.60
C ASP A 883 42.54 -0.82 5.63
N VAL A 884 42.53 0.01 6.69
CA VAL A 884 43.44 1.18 6.84
C VAL A 884 44.62 0.88 7.77
N PHE A 885 44.36 0.25 8.92
CA PHE A 885 45.31 0.05 10.02
C PHE A 885 45.70 -1.42 10.24
N GLY A 886 45.50 -2.28 9.25
CA GLY A 886 45.81 -3.71 9.33
C GLY A 886 47.32 -3.98 9.40
N LYS A 887 47.70 -5.12 10.00
CA LYS A 887 49.11 -5.55 10.14
C LYS A 887 49.89 -5.63 8.81
N ASN A 888 49.17 -5.78 7.69
CA ASN A 888 49.75 -5.92 6.36
C ASN A 888 49.86 -4.60 5.58
N ASN A 889 49.28 -3.50 6.09
CA ASN A 889 49.33 -2.18 5.44
C ASN A 889 50.44 -1.31 6.05
N SER A 890 51.35 -0.85 5.22
CA SER A 890 52.52 -0.06 5.63
C SER A 890 52.40 1.40 5.17
N PRO A 891 52.16 2.33 6.11
CA PRO A 891 52.84 3.62 6.12
C PRO A 891 53.88 3.65 7.26
N SER A 892 54.99 4.36 7.05
CA SER A 892 56.17 4.40 7.94
C SER A 892 55.97 5.19 9.25
N ILE A 893 54.76 5.71 9.52
CA ILE A 893 54.48 6.64 10.62
C ILE A 893 53.44 6.01 11.58
N PRO A 894 53.70 5.98 12.90
CA PRO A 894 52.72 5.58 13.91
C PRO A 894 51.51 6.53 13.89
N VAL A 895 50.30 6.00 14.01
CA VAL A 895 49.09 6.84 14.09
C VAL A 895 48.96 7.37 15.51
N GLU A 896 48.85 8.70 15.68
CA GLU A 896 48.60 9.27 17.01
C GLU A 896 47.14 9.01 17.42
N ALA A 897 46.91 8.67 18.69
CA ALA A 897 45.56 8.38 19.20
C ALA A 897 44.60 9.58 19.06
N SER A 898 45.13 10.81 19.09
CA SER A 898 44.42 12.07 18.83
C SER A 898 43.80 12.13 17.43
N GLU A 899 44.44 11.52 16.43
CA GLU A 899 43.99 11.53 15.04
C GLU A 899 42.79 10.60 14.77
N ILE A 900 42.46 9.70 15.69
CA ILE A 900 41.34 8.75 15.53
C ILE A 900 40.44 8.64 16.77
N ALA A 901 40.58 9.56 17.73
CA ALA A 901 39.84 9.54 19.00
C ALA A 901 38.33 9.46 18.77
N ASP A 902 37.80 10.16 17.76
CA ASP A 902 36.40 10.14 17.36
C ASP A 902 35.90 8.73 16.97
N LEU A 903 36.74 7.95 16.28
CA LEU A 903 36.43 6.58 15.88
C LEU A 903 36.50 5.61 17.07
N ILE A 904 37.47 5.81 17.97
CA ILE A 904 37.60 5.03 19.21
C ILE A 904 36.38 5.27 20.11
N ASP A 905 36.02 6.53 20.35
CA ASP A 905 34.86 6.93 21.14
C ASP A 905 33.55 6.37 20.55
N PHE A 906 33.41 6.38 19.23
CA PHE A 906 32.27 5.76 18.56
C PHE A 906 32.17 4.26 18.86
N LEU A 907 33.28 3.51 18.83
CA LEU A 907 33.28 2.08 19.14
C LEU A 907 32.89 1.83 20.60
N HIS A 908 33.38 2.64 21.53
CA HIS A 908 32.94 2.61 22.92
C HIS A 908 31.44 2.85 23.07
N HIS A 909 30.89 3.78 22.31
CA HIS A 909 29.46 4.09 22.36
C HIS A 909 28.61 2.94 21.81
N VAL A 910 28.98 2.39 20.65
CA VAL A 910 28.21 1.36 19.93
C VAL A 910 28.09 0.05 20.70
N ILE A 911 29.13 -0.37 21.42
CA ILE A 911 29.11 -1.64 22.17
C ILE A 911 28.01 -1.70 23.24
N HIS A 912 27.55 -0.55 23.73
CA HIS A 912 26.47 -0.47 24.71
C HIS A 912 25.06 -0.46 24.09
N TYR A 913 24.90 -0.11 22.80
CA TYR A 913 23.58 0.00 22.16
C TYR A 913 22.85 -1.34 22.02
N GLU A 914 23.54 -2.39 21.57
CA GLU A 914 22.92 -3.72 21.39
C GLU A 914 22.58 -4.41 22.73
N GLY A 915 23.19 -3.96 23.83
CA GLY A 915 22.99 -4.54 25.15
C GLY A 915 21.55 -4.41 25.68
N GLN A 916 20.77 -3.42 25.22
CA GLN A 916 19.43 -3.13 25.75
C GLN A 916 18.35 -2.75 24.72
N GLY A 917 18.68 -2.56 23.43
CA GLY A 917 17.66 -2.16 22.43
C GLY A 917 17.08 -0.76 22.65
N GLY A 918 17.85 0.14 23.28
CA GLY A 918 17.43 1.49 23.69
C GLY A 918 18.61 2.41 24.04
N PRO A 919 18.37 3.65 24.51
CA PRO A 919 19.42 4.60 24.85
C PRO A 919 20.35 4.06 25.95
N VAL A 920 21.66 4.27 25.79
CA VAL A 920 22.70 3.75 26.68
C VAL A 920 22.49 4.27 28.11
N GLN A 921 22.35 3.36 29.07
CA GLN A 921 22.27 3.67 30.49
C GLN A 921 23.62 3.40 31.17
N ALA A 922 23.91 4.07 32.29
CA ALA A 922 25.20 3.96 32.98
C ALA A 922 25.54 2.52 33.45
N ASN A 923 24.55 1.64 33.58
CA ASN A 923 24.71 0.25 34.03
C ASN A 923 24.62 -0.78 32.89
N THR A 924 24.62 -0.34 31.61
CA THR A 924 24.40 -1.21 30.46
C THR A 924 25.63 -2.07 30.16
N LYS A 925 25.47 -3.40 30.12
CA LYS A 925 26.55 -4.32 29.75
C LYS A 925 26.52 -4.67 28.25
N PRO A 926 27.67 -4.61 27.55
CA PRO A 926 27.76 -5.06 26.17
C PRO A 926 27.45 -6.55 26.02
N ARG A 927 26.93 -6.95 24.85
CA ARG A 927 26.75 -8.38 24.53
C ARG A 927 28.12 -9.05 24.26
N PRO A 928 28.32 -10.30 24.72
CA PRO A 928 29.57 -11.03 24.47
C PRO A 928 29.93 -11.16 22.98
N GLU A 929 28.93 -11.33 22.11
CA GLU A 929 29.12 -11.47 20.66
C GLU A 929 29.71 -10.20 20.02
N VAL A 930 29.29 -9.02 20.49
CA VAL A 930 29.83 -7.72 20.04
C VAL A 930 31.25 -7.53 20.52
N LEU A 931 31.53 -7.85 21.78
CA LEU A 931 32.89 -7.81 22.31
C LEU A 931 33.81 -8.79 21.56
N ALA A 932 33.30 -9.95 21.15
CA ALA A 932 34.04 -10.90 20.33
C ALA A 932 34.32 -10.35 18.91
N LEU A 933 33.39 -9.61 18.29
CA LEU A 933 33.62 -8.94 17.01
C LEU A 933 34.74 -7.89 17.11
N CYS A 934 34.67 -7.01 18.11
CA CYS A 934 35.70 -6.01 18.36
C CYS A 934 37.07 -6.66 18.66
N GLY A 935 37.08 -7.74 19.44
CA GLY A 935 38.32 -8.47 19.77
C GLY A 935 39.00 -9.07 18.55
N ARG A 936 38.25 -9.74 17.67
CA ARG A 936 38.79 -10.27 16.40
C ARG A 936 39.34 -9.18 15.49
N ALA A 937 38.64 -8.05 15.40
CA ALA A 937 39.11 -6.91 14.62
C ALA A 937 40.41 -6.35 15.20
N ALA A 938 40.47 -6.12 16.52
CA ALA A 938 41.65 -5.60 17.21
C ALA A 938 42.89 -6.48 17.03
N GLU A 939 42.74 -7.80 16.96
CA GLU A 939 43.85 -8.74 16.67
C GLU A 939 44.42 -8.61 15.25
N SER A 940 43.66 -8.04 14.32
CA SER A 940 44.06 -7.84 12.94
C SER A 940 44.72 -6.47 12.70
N LEU A 941 44.67 -5.57 13.70
CA LEU A 941 45.26 -4.22 13.65
C LEU A 941 46.74 -4.23 14.03
N ARG A 942 47.47 -3.21 13.58
CA ARG A 942 48.85 -2.91 14.03
C ARG A 942 48.88 -2.61 15.53
N SER A 943 50.05 -2.79 16.16
CA SER A 943 50.21 -2.65 17.62
C SER A 943 49.87 -1.24 18.16
N ASP A 944 50.17 -0.20 17.37
CA ASP A 944 49.89 1.21 17.69
C ASP A 944 48.38 1.52 17.76
N VAL A 945 47.52 0.80 17.04
CA VAL A 945 46.06 0.97 17.12
C VAL A 945 45.42 -0.13 17.99
N GLN A 946 45.98 -1.33 17.99
CA GLN A 946 45.48 -2.48 18.76
C GLN A 946 45.37 -2.19 20.26
N HIS A 947 46.33 -1.44 20.84
CA HIS A 947 46.31 -1.12 22.27
C HIS A 947 45.12 -0.23 22.64
N LEU A 948 44.67 0.65 21.74
CA LEU A 948 43.51 1.54 21.93
C LEU A 948 42.17 0.80 21.96
N LEU A 949 42.13 -0.45 21.50
CA LEU A 949 40.92 -1.30 21.50
C LEU A 949 41.07 -2.53 22.41
N SER A 950 42.16 -2.60 23.20
CA SER A 950 42.49 -3.76 24.02
C SER A 950 41.42 -4.08 25.09
N HIS A 951 40.75 -3.05 25.59
CA HIS A 951 39.64 -3.15 26.54
C HIS A 951 38.29 -3.50 25.89
N LEU A 952 38.15 -3.55 24.56
CA LEU A 952 36.92 -3.93 23.85
C LEU A 952 36.95 -5.41 23.45
N LYS A 953 37.27 -6.29 24.42
CA LYS A 953 37.47 -7.73 24.21
C LYS A 953 36.65 -8.57 25.18
N PRO A 954 36.43 -9.87 24.91
CA PRO A 954 35.72 -10.75 25.85
C PRO A 954 36.59 -11.19 27.04
N ASP A 955 37.89 -10.87 27.07
CA ASP A 955 38.79 -11.26 28.16
C ASP A 955 38.56 -10.41 29.43
N ILE A 956 38.11 -11.06 30.49
CA ILE A 956 37.80 -10.44 31.80
C ILE A 956 39.02 -9.75 32.43
N ASN A 957 40.24 -10.19 32.11
CA ASN A 957 41.46 -9.64 32.71
C ASN A 957 41.92 -8.35 32.05
N SER A 958 41.55 -8.12 30.78
CA SER A 958 41.97 -6.96 29.98
C SER A 958 40.81 -6.03 29.59
N SER A 959 39.57 -6.46 29.78
CA SER A 959 38.36 -5.71 29.39
C SER A 959 37.51 -5.34 30.59
N ILE A 960 37.40 -4.03 30.83
CA ILE A 960 36.47 -3.45 31.81
C ILE A 960 35.00 -3.77 31.47
N TYR A 961 34.71 -4.08 30.21
CA TYR A 961 33.36 -4.38 29.72
C TYR A 961 32.99 -5.86 29.88
N ALA A 962 33.97 -6.77 29.91
CA ALA A 962 33.77 -8.19 30.17
C ALA A 962 33.76 -8.51 31.68
N ALA A 963 34.41 -7.68 32.50
CA ALA A 963 34.44 -7.84 33.95
C ALA A 963 33.07 -7.56 34.59
N THR A 964 32.33 -8.61 34.98
CA THR A 964 31.27 -8.45 35.99
C THR A 964 31.91 -8.04 37.31
N HIS A 965 31.44 -6.99 37.99
CA HIS A 965 32.00 -6.46 39.26
C HIS A 965 32.81 -7.48 40.07
N PRO A 966 34.02 -7.16 40.54
CA PRO A 966 34.75 -8.05 41.41
C PRO A 966 33.82 -8.36 42.59
N LYS A 967 33.58 -9.66 42.86
CA LYS A 967 33.11 -10.04 44.19
C LYS A 967 34.09 -9.38 45.14
N VAL A 968 33.65 -8.39 45.91
CA VAL A 968 34.42 -7.87 47.03
C VAL A 968 34.65 -9.11 47.88
N VAL A 969 35.87 -9.64 47.81
CA VAL A 969 36.33 -10.66 48.73
C VAL A 969 36.22 -9.97 50.08
N GLN A 970 35.26 -10.42 50.90
CA GLN A 970 35.29 -10.10 52.32
C GLN A 970 36.62 -10.66 52.82
N ASN A 971 37.60 -9.78 52.97
CA ASN A 971 38.84 -10.13 53.67
C ASN A 971 38.43 -10.47 55.10
N SER A 972 38.58 -11.75 55.46
CA SER A 972 38.63 -12.19 56.83
C SER A 972 40.00 -11.84 57.40
N SER A 973 40.09 -10.69 58.08
CA SER A 973 41.09 -10.38 59.11
C SER A 973 40.66 -9.13 59.86
#